data_AF-A0A7Y3KXH6-F1
#
_entry.id   AF-A0A7Y3KXH6-F1
#
_cell.length_a   1.000
_cell.length_b   1.000
_cell.length_c   1.000
_cell.angle_alpha   90.00
_cell.angle_beta   90.00
_cell.angle_gamma   90.00
#
_symmetry.space_group_name_H-M   'P 1'
#
loop_
_entity.id
_entity.type
_entity.pdbx_description
1 polymer ?
#
loop_
_entity_poly.entity_id
_entity_poly.type
_entity_poly.pdbx_seq_one_letter_code
_entity_poly.pdbx_strand_id
1 'polypeptide(L)'
;MSAPVVLASVFLTSLGVQSLTTVTVHALACNTWLGPGGSPAMATSGDWSVATNWSSGVTPIPSDNVCITAPGTYTVTLMPWSIGTADPEHNGSEVSSLTLGGSSGQQTLIVSGQASTSNSNEPVNNVFLNPTGSSTINPSGTLILDSTNSGNQSPPAHNGASAWILGGPLTNFGHIVAQTEDTFPERGTLISMASLTNAPGATIDLESGPMILDGGTLVNHGTFTVAQPASLQMNLSTSSSDIFVNESSVINAGTIDVNSATWNQSAGSVKGHAIQINSGSTLLDHAGRAQFVDAVLNSTLEGMIPRGQIVTVLGTGPFNVSGNQSFSTSVSFNGTKVVNDGTLVLEATGKGTKTGGSVVLNNGTLINNGSVIARNKDKSWGVHLQVGLVNQRAGSVSVAGGELFQDTATPSVNHGRVSVSAGASYLVQGGSFANSSSVVNKGVFNVNSATWSQLAGSVEGHAIQINSGSTLLDHAGRAQFVDAVLNTTLEGTIPQGQTITVLGTGPINVSGNQSFNTAVSLNGTKVVNNGLLVLQAAGKGAKTGGSVTLDNGTLINNGTMDARITDKSWGVHLQVGLINQRSGSFSVSGGELYQDTGTPTDNFGRVALSADSTYLVAAGSFTNSRGAQISSQIGGPKKVGQFILTVGGLLTAGGTLSLPTVAGYRPAQRTIFPLVLLGGGRYSGTFSSVPHGFSMDLKGESASPPFVGVSF
;
A
#
# COMPACT_ATOMS: atom_id res chain seq x y z
N MET A 1 -0.56 -19.78 30.61
CA MET A 1 0.89 -19.58 30.73
C MET A 1 1.22 -18.22 30.14
N SER A 2 2.07 -17.48 30.83
CA SER A 2 2.20 -16.02 30.87
C SER A 2 2.44 -15.34 29.51
N ALA A 3 1.69 -14.27 29.25
CA ALA A 3 1.87 -13.40 28.09
C ALA A 3 3.02 -12.41 28.32
N PRO A 4 3.88 -12.13 27.32
CA PRO A 4 4.88 -11.08 27.44
C PRO A 4 4.22 -9.72 27.14
N VAL A 5 4.30 -8.82 28.12
CA VAL A 5 3.99 -7.40 27.96
C VAL A 5 5.15 -6.78 27.18
N VAL A 6 4.89 -6.33 25.96
CA VAL A 6 5.84 -5.54 25.17
C VAL A 6 5.78 -4.11 25.68
N LEU A 7 6.84 -3.68 26.39
CA LEU A 7 7.08 -2.28 26.72
C LEU A 7 7.31 -1.50 25.41
N ALA A 8 6.38 -0.63 25.05
CA ALA A 8 6.62 0.42 24.08
C ALA A 8 7.53 1.47 24.72
N SER A 9 8.76 1.61 24.23
CA SER A 9 9.64 2.72 24.56
C SER A 9 9.07 4.00 23.95
N VAL A 10 8.24 4.70 24.71
CA VAL A 10 7.85 6.08 24.42
C VAL A 10 9.08 6.94 24.71
N PHE A 11 9.69 7.52 23.68
CA PHE A 11 10.61 8.65 23.86
C PHE A 11 9.76 9.85 24.31
N LEU A 12 9.56 9.96 25.63
CA LEU A 12 9.07 11.18 26.27
C LEU A 12 10.22 12.18 26.23
N THR A 13 10.30 13.02 25.20
CA THR A 13 11.07 14.27 25.30
C THR A 13 10.40 15.12 26.36
N SER A 14 11.08 15.31 27.48
CA SER A 14 10.62 16.16 28.57
C SER A 14 10.36 17.57 28.06
N LEU A 15 9.09 17.94 27.93
CA LEU A 15 8.65 19.32 27.88
C LEU A 15 8.98 19.94 29.23
N GLY A 16 10.18 20.53 29.32
CA GLY A 16 10.50 21.47 30.37
C GLY A 16 9.57 22.66 30.22
N VAL A 17 8.52 22.72 31.06
CA VAL A 17 7.80 23.95 31.34
C VAL A 17 8.81 24.89 32.00
N GLN A 18 9.52 25.68 31.19
CA GLN A 18 10.27 26.81 31.74
C GLN A 18 9.23 27.83 32.18
N SER A 19 9.22 28.13 33.47
CA SER A 19 8.45 29.24 34.01
C SER A 19 8.85 30.51 33.27
N LEU A 20 7.86 31.37 32.97
CA LEU A 20 8.09 32.76 32.56
C LEU A 20 8.90 33.46 33.65
N THR A 21 10.22 33.39 33.56
CA THR A 21 11.09 34.40 34.16
C THR A 21 10.96 35.61 33.23
N THR A 22 10.37 36.68 33.75
CA THR A 22 10.51 38.00 33.16
C THR A 22 11.99 38.35 33.14
N VAL A 23 12.67 38.01 32.05
CA VAL A 23 13.99 38.55 31.75
C VAL A 23 13.75 40.01 31.41
N THR A 24 13.94 40.89 32.38
CA THR A 24 14.28 42.28 32.09
C THR A 24 15.62 42.26 31.38
N VAL A 25 15.58 42.15 30.06
CA VAL A 25 16.74 42.37 29.20
C VAL A 25 17.14 43.82 29.43
N HIS A 26 18.34 44.03 30.01
CA HIS A 26 19.02 45.31 29.89
C HIS A 26 19.04 45.66 28.40
N ALA A 27 18.35 46.73 28.01
CA ALA A 27 18.37 47.22 26.65
C ALA A 27 19.84 47.47 26.25
N LEU A 28 20.40 46.58 25.44
CA LEU A 28 21.51 46.95 24.57
C LEU A 28 21.08 48.23 23.85
N ALA A 29 21.97 49.22 23.76
CA ALA A 29 21.66 50.49 23.12
C ALA A 29 21.06 50.21 21.74
N CYS A 30 19.77 50.47 21.59
CA CYS A 30 19.01 50.15 20.39
C CYS A 30 18.87 51.40 19.55
N ASN A 31 19.22 51.32 18.27
CA ASN A 31 18.93 52.40 17.34
C ASN A 31 17.42 52.40 17.05
N THR A 32 16.71 53.35 17.67
CA THR A 32 15.25 53.41 17.68
C THR A 32 14.73 54.28 16.54
N TRP A 33 13.68 53.81 15.87
CA TRP A 33 12.96 54.57 14.86
C TRP A 33 12.18 55.73 15.50
N LEU A 34 12.40 56.92 14.97
CA LEU A 34 11.68 58.15 15.31
C LEU A 34 10.78 58.59 14.16
N GLY A 35 11.24 58.44 12.92
CA GLY A 35 10.57 58.97 11.73
C GLY A 35 10.74 60.49 11.56
N PRO A 36 10.27 61.05 10.43
CA PRO A 36 10.40 62.46 10.10
C PRO A 36 9.73 63.35 11.16
N GLY A 37 10.53 64.21 11.81
CA GLY A 37 10.07 65.11 12.87
C GLY A 37 9.54 64.40 14.12
N GLY A 38 9.76 63.08 14.23
CA GLY A 38 9.26 62.28 15.33
C GLY A 38 10.12 62.34 16.59
N SER A 39 9.63 61.69 17.64
CA SER A 39 10.31 61.56 18.93
C SER A 39 10.07 60.17 19.52
N PRO A 40 10.81 59.75 20.56
CA PRO A 40 10.57 58.46 21.21
C PRO A 40 9.15 58.27 21.77
N ALA A 41 8.43 59.37 22.02
CA ALA A 41 7.05 59.36 22.50
C ALA A 41 6.00 59.40 21.37
N MET A 42 6.41 59.72 20.14
CA MET A 42 5.53 59.92 18.99
C MET A 42 6.32 59.73 17.70
N ALA A 43 6.43 58.48 17.25
CA ALA A 43 7.07 58.17 15.98
C ALA A 43 6.11 58.37 14.80
N THR A 44 6.66 58.68 13.64
CA THR A 44 5.93 58.94 12.39
C THR A 44 6.38 57.98 11.29
N SER A 45 5.56 57.86 10.23
CA SER A 45 5.91 57.04 9.07
C SER A 45 7.04 57.68 8.24
N GLY A 46 7.89 56.87 7.62
CA GLY A 46 8.95 57.36 6.76
C GLY A 46 9.93 56.30 6.28
N ASP A 47 10.99 56.77 5.64
CA ASP A 47 11.94 55.93 4.91
C ASP A 47 13.11 55.47 5.80
N TRP A 48 13.39 54.16 5.79
CA TRP A 48 14.46 53.52 6.56
C TRP A 48 15.83 54.15 6.29
N SER A 49 16.10 54.52 5.04
CA SER A 49 17.41 55.00 4.61
C SER A 49 17.76 56.41 5.11
N VAL A 50 16.80 57.15 5.69
CA VAL A 50 17.01 58.53 6.15
C VAL A 50 17.59 58.55 7.56
N ALA A 51 18.87 58.89 7.66
CA ALA A 51 19.65 58.93 8.91
C ALA A 51 18.98 59.72 10.05
N THR A 52 18.33 60.85 9.75
CA THR A 52 17.65 61.69 10.76
C THR A 52 16.37 61.07 11.33
N ASN A 53 15.86 60.00 10.73
CA ASN A 53 14.70 59.27 11.26
C ASN A 53 15.11 58.29 12.37
N TRP A 54 16.41 58.12 12.63
CA TRP A 54 16.96 57.20 13.63
C TRP A 54 17.53 57.95 14.83
N SER A 55 17.39 57.35 16.01
CA SER A 55 17.86 57.94 17.28
C SER A 55 19.37 58.21 17.35
N SER A 56 20.19 57.45 16.61
CA SER A 56 21.64 57.68 16.51
C SER A 56 22.01 58.82 15.56
N GLY A 57 21.05 59.32 14.77
CA GLY A 57 21.30 60.26 13.68
C GLY A 57 22.04 59.65 12.49
N VAL A 58 22.23 58.33 12.47
CA VAL A 58 22.81 57.56 11.36
C VAL A 58 21.91 56.40 10.99
N THR A 59 21.92 56.03 9.72
CA THR A 59 21.18 54.86 9.23
C THR A 59 21.80 53.58 9.81
N PRO A 60 20.99 52.56 10.17
CA PRO A 60 21.48 51.34 10.79
C PRO A 60 22.58 50.62 9.98
N ILE A 61 23.58 50.12 10.70
CA ILE A 61 24.70 49.32 10.15
C ILE A 61 24.71 47.90 10.74
N PRO A 62 25.53 46.95 10.24
CA PRO A 62 25.50 45.54 10.67
C PRO A 62 25.68 45.30 12.18
N SER A 63 26.31 46.22 12.92
CA SER A 63 26.48 46.11 14.37
C SER A 63 25.27 46.58 15.20
N ASP A 64 24.30 47.23 14.57
CA ASP A 64 23.22 47.92 15.27
C ASP A 64 22.07 46.98 15.60
N ASN A 65 21.56 47.07 16.83
CA ASN A 65 20.25 46.54 17.17
C ASN A 65 19.20 47.60 16.81
N VAL A 66 18.22 47.24 16.00
CA VAL A 66 17.21 48.16 15.48
C VAL A 66 15.88 47.97 16.19
N CYS A 67 15.27 49.06 16.66
CA CYS A 67 14.00 49.04 17.38
C CYS A 67 12.95 49.92 16.70
N ILE A 68 11.86 49.30 16.25
CA ILE A 68 10.66 49.97 15.73
C ILE A 68 9.54 49.76 16.75
N THR A 69 9.70 50.40 17.91
CA THR A 69 8.94 50.08 19.14
C THR A 69 8.32 51.30 19.81
N ALA A 70 8.55 52.51 19.29
CA ALA A 70 7.90 53.71 19.78
C ALA A 70 6.37 53.54 19.68
N PRO A 71 5.58 53.90 20.72
CA PRO A 71 4.13 53.80 20.68
C PRO A 71 3.52 54.60 19.51
N GLY A 72 2.47 54.06 18.89
CA GLY A 72 1.76 54.75 17.81
C GLY A 72 1.42 53.83 16.63
N THR A 73 0.77 54.39 15.62
CA THR A 73 0.48 53.68 14.36
C THR A 73 1.26 54.35 13.23
N TYR A 74 2.26 53.66 12.69
CA TYR A 74 3.13 54.19 11.65
C TYR A 74 3.79 53.07 10.84
N THR A 75 4.35 53.47 9.69
CA THR A 75 4.97 52.58 8.71
C THR A 75 6.40 53.02 8.44
N VAL A 76 7.34 52.09 8.57
CA VAL A 76 8.74 52.25 8.15
C VAL A 76 8.90 51.53 6.82
N THR A 77 9.41 52.22 5.80
CA THR A 77 9.62 51.62 4.47
C THR A 77 11.11 51.44 4.21
N LEU A 78 11.55 50.19 4.04
CA LEU A 78 12.84 49.84 3.49
C LEU A 78 12.70 49.65 1.98
N MET A 79 13.43 50.46 1.23
CA MET A 79 13.48 50.45 -0.24
C MET A 79 14.96 50.49 -0.69
N PRO A 80 15.27 50.28 -1.99
CA PRO A 80 16.66 50.30 -2.46
C PRO A 80 17.35 51.60 -2.07
N TRP A 81 18.61 51.52 -1.62
CA TRP A 81 19.36 52.65 -1.08
C TRP A 81 19.61 53.80 -2.07
N SER A 82 19.61 53.54 -3.38
CA SER A 82 19.93 54.56 -4.39
C SER A 82 18.85 54.72 -5.46
N ILE A 83 18.14 55.85 -5.36
CA ILE A 83 17.79 56.66 -6.53
C ILE A 83 18.70 57.91 -6.43
N GLY A 84 19.96 57.79 -6.87
CA GLY A 84 20.84 58.96 -7.09
C GLY A 84 21.93 59.30 -6.04
N THR A 85 22.39 58.38 -5.19
CA THR A 85 23.57 58.57 -4.30
C THR A 85 24.67 57.53 -4.56
N ALA A 86 25.89 57.83 -4.11
CA ALA A 86 27.17 57.28 -4.61
C ALA A 86 27.57 55.86 -4.15
N ASP A 87 26.69 55.07 -3.52
CA ASP A 87 27.03 53.72 -3.05
C ASP A 87 26.35 52.62 -3.91
N PRO A 88 27.12 51.84 -4.70
CA PRO A 88 26.59 50.83 -5.62
C PRO A 88 25.95 49.59 -5.01
N GLU A 89 26.32 49.22 -3.78
CA GLU A 89 26.30 47.80 -3.37
C GLU A 89 25.23 47.44 -2.34
N HIS A 90 24.45 48.41 -1.87
CA HIS A 90 23.50 48.22 -0.79
C HIS A 90 22.05 48.28 -1.27
N ASN A 91 21.52 47.19 -1.80
CA ASN A 91 20.10 47.05 -2.16
C ASN A 91 19.25 46.54 -0.99
N GLY A 92 19.55 46.99 0.22
CA GLY A 92 18.93 46.47 1.44
C GLY A 92 19.58 47.05 2.69
N SER A 93 19.32 46.43 3.84
CA SER A 93 19.94 46.79 5.11
C SER A 93 20.45 45.55 5.83
N GLU A 94 21.66 45.65 6.40
CA GLU A 94 22.22 44.65 7.30
C GLU A 94 22.23 45.21 8.72
N VAL A 95 21.79 44.42 9.70
CA VAL A 95 21.70 44.83 11.11
C VAL A 95 22.08 43.69 12.04
N SER A 96 22.35 43.97 13.31
CA SER A 96 22.58 42.94 14.33
C SER A 96 21.27 42.26 14.73
N SER A 97 20.20 43.03 14.96
CA SER A 97 18.88 42.48 15.25
C SER A 97 17.76 43.47 14.92
N LEU A 98 16.54 42.97 14.76
CA LEU A 98 15.32 43.76 14.65
C LEU A 98 14.38 43.45 15.83
N THR A 99 13.85 44.48 16.47
CA THR A 99 12.66 44.42 17.33
C THR A 99 11.56 45.29 16.73
N LEU A 100 10.47 44.68 16.28
CA LEU A 100 9.34 45.37 15.64
C LEU A 100 8.08 45.25 16.52
N GLY A 101 7.41 46.36 16.81
CA GLY A 101 6.20 46.38 17.65
C GLY A 101 6.47 46.90 19.06
N GLY A 102 5.71 47.92 19.46
CA GLY A 102 5.78 48.63 20.73
C GLY A 102 4.72 48.19 21.74
N SER A 103 4.59 48.95 22.84
CA SER A 103 3.60 48.66 23.89
C SER A 103 2.15 48.99 23.50
N SER A 104 1.94 49.81 22.47
CA SER A 104 0.61 50.17 21.94
C SER A 104 0.67 50.72 20.51
N GLY A 105 -0.47 50.68 19.82
CA GLY A 105 -0.58 51.02 18.41
C GLY A 105 -0.15 49.86 17.49
N GLN A 106 0.10 50.16 16.21
CA GLN A 106 0.54 49.19 15.21
C GLN A 106 1.79 49.72 14.48
N GLN A 107 2.92 49.04 14.66
CA GLN A 107 4.18 49.40 14.00
C GLN A 107 4.39 48.50 12.80
N THR A 108 4.43 49.09 11.61
CA THR A 108 4.61 48.33 10.37
C THR A 108 6.00 48.57 9.82
N LEU A 109 6.69 47.50 9.42
CA LEU A 109 7.90 47.55 8.60
C LEU A 109 7.58 46.94 7.24
N ILE A 110 7.76 47.70 6.17
CA ILE A 110 7.62 47.22 4.80
C ILE A 110 9.02 47.06 4.20
N VAL A 111 9.35 45.85 3.76
CA VAL A 111 10.47 45.61 2.85
C VAL A 111 9.90 45.68 1.43
N SER A 112 10.09 46.82 0.78
CA SER A 112 9.52 47.13 -0.53
C SER A 112 10.51 46.74 -1.62
N GLY A 113 10.25 45.61 -2.28
CA GLY A 113 10.97 45.11 -3.45
C GLY A 113 10.74 46.01 -4.65
N GLN A 114 11.44 47.15 -4.70
CA GLN A 114 11.41 48.06 -5.84
C GLN A 114 12.60 47.83 -6.77
N ALA A 115 12.35 47.90 -8.07
CA ALA A 115 13.43 47.82 -9.05
C ALA A 115 14.31 49.09 -8.97
N SER A 116 15.62 48.91 -9.03
CA SER A 116 16.57 50.03 -9.15
C SER A 116 17.71 49.69 -10.10
N THR A 117 18.53 50.69 -10.41
CA THR A 117 19.79 50.51 -11.13
C THR A 117 20.93 50.85 -10.20
N SER A 118 21.95 49.99 -10.13
CA SER A 118 23.19 50.32 -9.43
C SER A 118 23.89 51.50 -10.12
N ASN A 119 24.88 52.11 -9.46
CA ASN A 119 25.68 53.18 -10.08
C ASN A 119 26.54 52.70 -11.26
N SER A 120 26.68 51.37 -11.43
CA SER A 120 27.32 50.73 -12.57
C SER A 120 26.35 50.49 -13.73
N ASN A 121 25.12 51.01 -13.63
CA ASN A 121 24.00 50.77 -14.56
C ASN A 121 23.54 49.31 -14.64
N GLU A 122 23.85 48.49 -13.64
CA GLU A 122 23.34 47.11 -13.57
C GLU A 122 21.95 47.09 -12.91
N PRO A 123 21.01 46.28 -13.43
CA PRO A 123 19.69 46.14 -12.82
C PRO A 123 19.78 45.42 -11.47
N VAL A 124 19.25 46.05 -10.44
CA VAL A 124 19.07 45.48 -9.10
C VAL A 124 17.61 45.05 -8.96
N ASN A 125 17.41 43.77 -8.64
CA ASN A 125 16.10 43.10 -8.73
C ASN A 125 15.60 42.54 -7.39
N ASN A 126 16.18 42.99 -6.29
CA ASN A 126 15.79 42.58 -4.94
C ASN A 126 16.03 43.69 -3.92
N VAL A 127 15.22 43.69 -2.86
CA VAL A 127 15.42 44.47 -1.64
C VAL A 127 15.45 43.54 -0.45
N PHE A 128 16.49 43.62 0.38
CA PHE A 128 16.65 42.70 1.50
C PHE A 128 16.78 43.40 2.86
N LEU A 129 16.32 42.71 3.90
CA LEU A 129 16.66 42.97 5.29
C LEU A 129 17.42 41.77 5.86
N ASN A 130 18.64 42.00 6.35
CA ASN A 130 19.54 40.96 6.85
C ASN A 130 19.93 41.17 8.33
N PRO A 131 19.08 40.78 9.30
CA PRO A 131 19.48 40.70 10.70
C PRO A 131 20.41 39.50 10.92
N THR A 132 21.64 39.74 11.37
CA THR A 132 22.63 38.67 11.60
C THR A 132 22.42 37.91 12.91
N GLY A 133 21.75 38.52 13.89
CA GLY A 133 21.37 37.95 15.17
C GLY A 133 19.85 37.73 15.32
N SER A 134 19.44 37.34 16.53
CA SER A 134 18.04 37.04 16.83
C SER A 134 17.15 38.26 16.75
N SER A 135 16.05 38.16 16.00
CA SER A 135 15.06 39.22 15.80
C SER A 135 13.68 38.82 16.32
N THR A 136 12.84 39.81 16.64
CA THR A 136 11.50 39.62 17.18
C THR A 136 10.49 40.58 16.56
N ILE A 137 9.34 40.06 16.17
CA ILE A 137 8.13 40.84 15.87
C ILE A 137 7.19 40.66 17.06
N ASN A 138 6.97 41.72 17.84
CA ASN A 138 6.06 41.74 18.97
C ASN A 138 4.59 41.76 18.49
N PRO A 139 3.59 41.51 19.38
CA PRO A 139 2.19 41.42 18.99
C PRO A 139 1.58 42.62 18.24
N SER A 140 2.12 43.82 18.44
CA SER A 140 1.74 45.06 17.76
C SER A 140 2.52 45.32 16.46
N GLY A 141 3.48 44.47 16.14
CA GLY A 141 4.34 44.57 14.98
C GLY A 141 3.75 43.88 13.75
N THR A 142 3.88 44.52 12.60
CA THR A 142 3.54 43.95 11.29
C THR A 142 4.74 44.07 10.35
N LEU A 143 5.31 42.94 9.92
CA LEU A 143 6.33 42.91 8.86
C LEU A 143 5.64 42.59 7.53
N ILE A 144 5.84 43.43 6.52
CA ILE A 144 5.32 43.21 5.17
C ILE A 144 6.52 43.00 4.23
N LEU A 145 6.56 41.86 3.56
CA LEU A 145 7.42 41.60 2.42
C LEU A 145 6.60 41.87 1.18
N ASP A 146 6.95 42.93 0.45
CA ASP A 146 6.17 43.43 -0.66
C ASP A 146 7.00 43.42 -1.95
N SER A 147 6.81 42.39 -2.78
CA SER A 147 7.38 42.35 -4.13
C SER A 147 6.55 43.23 -5.07
N THR A 148 6.83 44.53 -5.02
CA THR A 148 6.04 45.56 -5.73
C THR A 148 6.27 45.56 -7.24
N ASN A 149 5.39 46.23 -7.98
CA ASN A 149 5.59 46.59 -9.39
C ASN A 149 6.20 47.99 -9.59
N SER A 150 6.78 48.57 -8.54
CA SER A 150 7.27 49.95 -8.47
C SER A 150 8.80 50.03 -8.51
N GLY A 151 9.34 51.12 -9.07
CA GLY A 151 10.79 51.32 -9.19
C GLY A 151 11.16 52.19 -10.38
N ASN A 152 12.44 52.56 -10.46
CA ASN A 152 13.00 53.32 -11.59
C ASN A 152 13.96 52.41 -12.36
N GLN A 153 13.71 52.12 -13.65
CA GLN A 153 14.70 51.46 -14.51
C GLN A 153 14.87 52.09 -15.90
N SER A 154 16.09 51.92 -16.40
CA SER A 154 16.50 52.15 -17.79
C SER A 154 16.29 50.87 -18.62
N PRO A 155 15.93 50.95 -19.91
CA PRO A 155 15.65 49.78 -20.76
C PRO A 155 16.83 48.79 -20.83
N PRO A 156 16.59 47.46 -20.87
CA PRO A 156 15.35 46.79 -21.28
C PRO A 156 14.47 46.25 -20.13
N ALA A 157 14.60 46.77 -18.90
CA ALA A 157 14.20 46.03 -17.70
C ALA A 157 12.93 46.52 -16.97
N HIS A 158 12.37 45.62 -16.14
CA HIS A 158 11.01 45.63 -15.57
C HIS A 158 10.84 46.52 -14.33
N ASN A 159 9.60 46.90 -14.00
CA ASN A 159 9.30 47.88 -12.94
C ASN A 159 9.29 47.33 -11.50
N GLY A 160 9.35 46.01 -11.24
CA GLY A 160 9.27 45.45 -9.88
C GLY A 160 10.53 44.70 -9.43
N ALA A 161 10.64 44.33 -8.15
CA ALA A 161 11.74 43.54 -7.55
C ALA A 161 11.27 42.64 -6.40
N SER A 162 12.07 41.64 -6.04
CA SER A 162 11.76 40.71 -4.95
C SER A 162 12.00 41.34 -3.57
N ALA A 163 11.20 40.98 -2.56
CA ALA A 163 11.37 41.44 -1.17
C ALA A 163 11.85 40.29 -0.28
N TRP A 164 13.02 40.47 0.34
CA TRP A 164 13.73 39.41 1.05
C TRP A 164 13.92 39.73 2.53
N ILE A 165 13.79 38.71 3.38
CA ILE A 165 14.34 38.73 4.73
C ILE A 165 15.25 37.51 4.90
N LEU A 166 16.46 37.72 5.38
CA LEU A 166 17.47 36.66 5.49
C LEU A 166 18.36 36.85 6.72
N GLY A 167 19.06 35.80 7.16
CA GLY A 167 20.02 35.91 8.26
C GLY A 167 19.68 35.05 9.48
N GLY A 168 19.79 35.63 10.68
CA GLY A 168 19.64 34.97 11.97
C GLY A 168 18.21 34.51 12.30
N PRO A 169 17.96 33.97 13.51
CA PRO A 169 16.63 33.52 13.93
C PRO A 169 15.62 34.67 14.02
N LEU A 170 14.36 34.44 13.59
CA LEU A 170 13.24 35.36 13.77
C LEU A 170 12.10 34.71 14.54
N THR A 171 11.63 35.36 15.60
CA THR A 171 10.40 34.95 16.31
C THR A 171 9.29 35.96 16.05
N ASN A 172 8.17 35.48 15.51
CA ASN A 172 6.97 36.26 15.25
C ASN A 172 5.92 36.04 16.35
N PHE A 173 5.59 37.08 17.10
CA PHE A 173 4.43 37.17 18.00
C PHE A 173 3.31 38.05 17.44
N GLY A 174 3.57 38.76 16.34
CA GLY A 174 2.64 39.67 15.68
C GLY A 174 2.18 39.12 14.34
N HIS A 175 2.39 39.91 13.28
CA HIS A 175 1.91 39.61 11.94
C HIS A 175 3.03 39.72 10.90
N ILE A 176 3.15 38.71 10.04
CA ILE A 176 3.95 38.77 8.81
C ILE A 176 3.01 38.67 7.61
N VAL A 177 3.19 39.55 6.64
CA VAL A 177 2.47 39.52 5.36
C VAL A 177 3.49 39.36 4.24
N ALA A 178 3.21 38.44 3.31
CA ALA A 178 3.93 38.29 2.06
C ALA A 178 2.99 38.56 0.89
N GLN A 179 3.35 39.50 0.04
CA GLN A 179 2.55 39.89 -1.12
C GLN A 179 3.43 40.16 -2.34
N THR A 180 2.86 39.91 -3.52
CA THR A 180 3.51 40.12 -4.81
C THR A 180 2.53 40.84 -5.73
N GLU A 181 2.86 42.08 -6.08
CA GLU A 181 2.09 42.88 -7.04
C GLU A 181 2.62 42.69 -8.47
N ASP A 182 3.90 42.35 -8.62
CA ASP A 182 4.52 42.12 -9.92
C ASP A 182 4.11 40.76 -10.50
N THR A 183 3.51 40.78 -11.69
CA THR A 183 3.10 39.58 -12.42
C THR A 183 4.25 38.89 -13.17
N PHE A 184 5.47 39.44 -13.13
CA PHE A 184 6.59 38.85 -13.84
C PHE A 184 6.99 37.51 -13.19
N PRO A 185 7.05 36.40 -13.97
CA PRO A 185 7.51 35.12 -13.44
C PRO A 185 8.93 35.29 -12.89
N GLU A 186 9.24 34.65 -11.76
CA GLU A 186 10.50 34.69 -11.00
C GLU A 186 10.62 35.80 -9.92
N ARG A 187 9.70 36.75 -9.84
CA ARG A 187 9.68 37.76 -8.76
C ARG A 187 8.68 37.37 -7.68
N GLY A 188 9.08 37.50 -6.41
CA GLY A 188 8.31 37.07 -5.27
C GLY A 188 8.94 37.49 -3.95
N THR A 189 8.40 36.98 -2.85
CA THR A 189 8.99 37.19 -1.53
C THR A 189 9.90 36.03 -1.17
N LEU A 190 10.97 36.31 -0.43
CA LEU A 190 11.92 35.29 0.01
C LEU A 190 12.15 35.40 1.51
N ILE A 191 12.10 34.26 2.20
CA ILE A 191 12.45 34.12 3.60
C ILE A 191 13.59 33.12 3.70
N SER A 192 14.79 33.60 4.04
CA SER A 192 16.02 32.83 4.22
C SER A 192 16.60 33.05 5.62
N MET A 193 15.79 32.74 6.63
CA MET A 193 16.19 32.85 8.04
C MET A 193 16.77 31.52 8.52
N ALA A 194 17.78 31.58 9.39
CA ALA A 194 18.31 30.39 10.07
C ALA A 194 17.18 29.60 10.77
N SER A 195 16.23 30.32 11.36
CA SER A 195 14.92 29.79 11.74
C SER A 195 13.86 30.89 11.79
N LEU A 196 12.61 30.52 11.52
CA LEU A 196 11.42 31.35 11.70
C LEU A 196 10.42 30.64 12.60
N THR A 197 10.16 31.19 13.78
CA THR A 197 9.13 30.68 14.70
C THR A 197 7.90 31.58 14.66
N ASN A 198 6.77 31.06 14.18
CA ASN A 198 5.47 31.71 14.31
C ASN A 198 4.84 31.31 15.65
N ALA A 199 4.89 32.19 16.65
CA ALA A 199 4.47 31.90 18.01
C ALA A 199 2.95 31.73 18.13
N PRO A 200 2.45 31.16 19.24
CA PRO A 200 1.01 31.07 19.49
C PRO A 200 0.33 32.44 19.42
N GLY A 201 -0.77 32.54 18.67
CA GLY A 201 -1.51 33.78 18.46
C GLY A 201 -0.99 34.68 17.34
N ALA A 202 0.21 34.42 16.82
CA ALA A 202 0.79 35.15 15.70
C ALA A 202 0.27 34.65 14.35
N THR A 203 0.36 35.49 13.32
CA THR A 203 -0.11 35.21 11.97
C THR A 203 1.00 35.40 10.93
N ILE A 204 1.02 34.51 9.94
CA ILE A 204 1.76 34.68 8.69
C ILE A 204 0.76 34.50 7.55
N ASP A 205 0.58 35.55 6.74
CA ASP A 205 -0.38 35.55 5.63
C ASP A 205 0.34 35.78 4.29
N LEU A 206 0.21 34.81 3.40
CA LEU A 206 0.65 34.91 2.01
C LEU A 206 -0.58 35.32 1.20
N GLU A 207 -0.63 36.60 0.82
CA GLU A 207 -1.80 37.19 0.17
C GLU A 207 -1.78 37.02 -1.35
N SER A 208 -0.59 37.09 -1.96
CA SER A 208 -0.43 37.00 -3.42
C SER A 208 0.98 36.57 -3.84
N GLY A 209 1.06 35.91 -5.00
CA GLY A 209 2.30 35.43 -5.61
C GLY A 209 3.07 34.39 -4.80
N PRO A 210 4.30 34.06 -5.22
CA PRO A 210 5.14 33.09 -4.53
C PRO A 210 5.87 33.70 -3.33
N MET A 211 5.83 32.98 -2.21
CA MET A 211 6.80 33.09 -1.13
C MET A 211 7.72 31.88 -1.19
N ILE A 212 9.01 32.13 -1.27
CA ILE A 212 10.06 31.11 -1.28
C ILE A 212 10.65 31.02 0.13
N LEU A 213 10.58 29.83 0.72
CA LEU A 213 11.44 29.48 1.85
C LEU A 213 12.80 29.04 1.26
N ASP A 214 13.90 29.53 1.82
CA ASP A 214 15.24 29.21 1.31
C ASP A 214 16.24 28.98 2.46
N GLY A 215 16.61 27.72 2.68
CA GLY A 215 17.72 27.32 3.53
C GLY A 215 17.48 27.34 5.04
N GLY A 216 16.22 27.27 5.49
CA GLY A 216 15.84 27.45 6.90
C GLY A 216 14.78 26.50 7.45
N THR A 217 14.52 26.59 8.76
CA THR A 217 13.39 25.91 9.43
C THR A 217 12.31 26.92 9.82
N LEU A 218 11.08 26.71 9.35
CA LEU A 218 9.89 27.44 9.80
C LEU A 218 9.09 26.55 10.76
N VAL A 219 8.85 27.02 11.99
CA VAL A 219 8.00 26.34 12.98
C VAL A 219 6.73 27.14 13.21
N ASN A 220 5.57 26.54 12.94
CA ASN A 220 4.27 27.18 13.07
C ASN A 220 3.50 26.71 14.32
N HIS A 221 3.48 27.55 15.36
CA HIS A 221 2.57 27.43 16.50
C HIS A 221 1.36 28.40 16.43
N GLY A 222 1.35 29.32 15.46
CA GLY A 222 0.29 30.29 15.22
C GLY A 222 -0.66 29.91 14.09
N THR A 223 -1.09 30.90 13.30
CA THR A 223 -1.85 30.68 12.05
C THR A 223 -0.97 31.00 10.85
N PHE A 224 -0.96 30.09 9.87
CA PHE A 224 -0.31 30.29 8.58
C PHE A 224 -1.36 30.22 7.47
N THR A 225 -1.51 31.27 6.67
CA THR A 225 -2.51 31.35 5.60
C THR A 225 -1.83 31.48 4.25
N VAL A 226 -2.29 30.70 3.28
CA VAL A 226 -1.96 30.85 1.85
C VAL A 226 -3.25 31.16 1.13
N ALA A 227 -3.44 32.41 0.73
CA ALA A 227 -4.61 32.85 -0.02
C ALA A 227 -4.56 32.36 -1.47
N GLN A 228 -5.69 32.39 -2.18
CA GLN A 228 -5.68 32.23 -3.64
C GLN A 228 -5.41 33.61 -4.28
N PRO A 229 -4.45 33.75 -5.22
CA PRO A 229 -3.64 32.72 -5.89
C PRO A 229 -2.21 32.57 -5.35
N ALA A 230 -1.95 32.91 -4.08
CA ALA A 230 -0.62 32.83 -3.48
C ALA A 230 -0.08 31.39 -3.42
N SER A 231 1.24 31.27 -3.34
CA SER A 231 1.89 29.97 -3.17
C SER A 231 3.06 30.00 -2.19
N LEU A 232 3.16 29.00 -1.33
CA LEU A 232 4.40 28.70 -0.60
C LEU A 232 5.23 27.70 -1.42
N GLN A 233 6.47 28.05 -1.71
CA GLN A 233 7.44 27.19 -2.38
C GLN A 233 8.58 26.86 -1.41
N MET A 234 8.81 25.57 -1.20
CA MET A 234 9.95 25.06 -0.44
C MET A 234 10.84 24.28 -1.40
N ASN A 235 12.12 24.61 -1.47
CA ASN A 235 13.06 24.03 -2.42
C ASN A 235 14.36 23.61 -1.72
N LEU A 236 15.10 22.67 -2.32
CA LEU A 236 16.48 22.44 -1.89
C LEU A 236 17.35 23.62 -2.33
N SER A 237 17.92 24.35 -1.36
CA SER A 237 18.98 25.31 -1.64
C SER A 237 20.32 24.58 -1.78
N THR A 238 21.31 25.23 -2.40
CA THR A 238 22.65 24.65 -2.56
C THR A 238 23.37 24.34 -1.23
N SER A 239 22.82 24.77 -0.09
CA SER A 239 23.45 24.69 1.24
C SER A 239 22.63 23.96 2.32
N SER A 240 21.31 23.84 2.18
CA SER A 240 20.44 23.14 3.16
C SER A 240 19.07 22.81 2.58
N SER A 241 18.41 21.78 3.12
CA SER A 241 17.01 21.47 2.80
C SER A 241 16.05 22.28 3.66
N ASP A 242 15.04 22.89 3.07
CA ASP A 242 13.98 23.57 3.80
C ASP A 242 13.19 22.62 4.70
N ILE A 243 12.79 23.12 5.88
CA ILE A 243 11.93 22.40 6.81
C ILE A 243 10.75 23.29 7.22
N PHE A 244 9.53 22.80 7.05
CA PHE A 244 8.33 23.40 7.62
C PHE A 244 7.75 22.47 8.67
N VAL A 245 7.64 22.93 9.92
CA VAL A 245 7.03 22.20 11.04
C VAL A 245 5.68 22.83 11.35
N ASN A 246 4.61 22.08 11.17
CA ASN A 246 3.27 22.51 11.56
C ASN A 246 2.86 21.92 12.90
N GLU A 247 2.59 22.78 13.88
CA GLU A 247 2.07 22.41 15.20
C GLU A 247 0.71 23.02 15.52
N SER A 248 0.13 23.80 14.60
CA SER A 248 -1.09 24.58 14.84
C SER A 248 -1.96 24.69 13.59
N SER A 249 -2.33 25.89 13.13
CA SER A 249 -3.29 26.04 12.02
C SER A 249 -2.61 26.45 10.73
N VAL A 250 -2.85 25.71 9.66
CA VAL A 250 -2.56 26.10 8.28
C VAL A 250 -3.87 26.18 7.49
N ILE A 251 -4.09 27.30 6.80
CA ILE A 251 -5.23 27.51 5.89
C ILE A 251 -4.67 27.69 4.48
N ASN A 252 -4.80 26.67 3.64
CA ASN A 252 -4.29 26.66 2.28
C ASN A 252 -5.42 26.82 1.25
N ALA A 253 -5.74 28.05 0.88
CA ALA A 253 -6.62 28.34 -0.25
C ALA A 253 -5.85 28.50 -1.58
N GLY A 254 -4.53 28.73 -1.50
CA GLY A 254 -3.62 28.78 -2.64
C GLY A 254 -2.95 27.42 -2.92
N THR A 255 -1.63 27.46 -3.10
CA THR A 255 -0.78 26.28 -3.36
C THR A 255 0.35 26.20 -2.33
N ILE A 256 0.66 24.99 -1.85
CA ILE A 256 1.88 24.73 -1.06
C ILE A 256 2.62 23.60 -1.77
N ASP A 257 3.82 23.91 -2.25
CA ASP A 257 4.69 22.99 -2.99
C ASP A 257 5.96 22.72 -2.19
N VAL A 258 6.12 21.47 -1.76
CA VAL A 258 7.29 20.98 -1.02
C VAL A 258 8.17 20.22 -1.99
N ASN A 259 9.35 20.73 -2.35
CA ASN A 259 10.20 20.13 -3.37
C ASN A 259 11.63 19.92 -2.86
N SER A 260 12.09 18.68 -2.77
CA SER A 260 13.38 18.32 -2.16
C SER A 260 13.56 18.92 -0.76
N ALA A 261 12.45 19.02 -0.02
CA ALA A 261 12.33 19.65 1.29
C ALA A 261 11.55 18.76 2.26
N THR A 262 11.46 19.15 3.53
CA THR A 262 10.72 18.38 4.55
C THR A 262 9.48 19.13 5.04
N TRP A 263 8.32 18.50 4.91
CA TRP A 263 7.12 18.88 5.65
C TRP A 263 6.99 17.98 6.89
N ASN A 264 7.02 18.59 8.07
CA ASN A 264 6.80 17.92 9.34
C ASN A 264 5.43 18.30 9.92
N GLN A 265 4.50 17.35 9.89
CA GLN A 265 3.15 17.49 10.41
C GLN A 265 3.08 16.91 11.83
N SER A 266 3.65 17.64 12.80
CA SER A 266 3.81 17.18 14.18
C SER A 266 2.56 17.41 15.04
N ALA A 267 1.75 18.45 14.76
CA ALA A 267 0.45 18.69 15.39
C ALA A 267 -0.46 19.62 14.55
N GLY A 268 -1.66 19.91 15.06
CA GLY A 268 -2.54 20.91 14.46
C GLY A 268 -3.40 20.42 13.29
N SER A 269 -3.74 21.30 12.35
CA SER A 269 -4.53 20.95 11.16
C SER A 269 -4.21 21.83 9.95
N VAL A 270 -4.30 21.23 8.76
CA VAL A 270 -4.29 21.90 7.46
C VAL A 270 -5.70 21.86 6.89
N LYS A 271 -6.25 23.03 6.54
CA LYS A 271 -7.56 23.18 5.87
C LYS A 271 -7.37 23.73 4.46
N GLY A 272 -8.25 23.34 3.54
CA GLY A 272 -8.23 23.81 2.16
C GLY A 272 -7.63 22.79 1.21
N HIS A 273 -6.85 23.24 0.22
CA HIS A 273 -6.20 22.40 -0.77
C HIS A 273 -5.12 21.51 -0.15
N ALA A 274 -4.90 20.35 -0.78
CA ALA A 274 -3.85 19.43 -0.38
C ALA A 274 -2.46 20.06 -0.58
N ILE A 275 -1.54 19.74 0.31
CA ILE A 275 -0.13 20.10 0.17
C ILE A 275 0.52 19.14 -0.83
N GLN A 276 1.28 19.67 -1.78
CA GLN A 276 1.98 18.88 -2.76
C GLN A 276 3.35 18.47 -2.21
N ILE A 277 3.57 17.16 -2.08
CA ILE A 277 4.84 16.57 -1.70
C ILE A 277 5.54 16.15 -2.99
N ASN A 278 6.52 16.95 -3.40
CA ASN A 278 7.19 16.84 -4.68
C ASN A 278 8.58 16.16 -4.59
N SER A 279 9.36 16.21 -5.67
CA SER A 279 10.46 15.27 -5.92
C SER A 279 11.53 15.33 -4.85
N GLY A 280 11.94 14.19 -4.31
CA GLY A 280 12.96 14.13 -3.25
C GLY A 280 12.52 14.65 -1.89
N SER A 281 11.23 14.96 -1.69
CA SER A 281 10.73 15.53 -0.44
C SER A 281 10.40 14.46 0.60
N THR A 282 10.38 14.88 1.86
CA THR A 282 9.97 14.05 2.99
C THR A 282 8.69 14.60 3.62
N LEU A 283 7.67 13.75 3.71
CA LEU A 283 6.54 13.94 4.61
C LEU A 283 6.80 13.16 5.90
N LEU A 284 7.14 13.89 6.96
CA LEU A 284 7.23 13.37 8.31
C LEU A 284 5.91 13.66 9.03
N ASP A 285 5.09 12.64 9.25
CA ASP A 285 3.74 12.83 9.77
C ASP A 285 3.56 12.15 11.12
N HIS A 286 2.89 12.81 12.04
CA HIS A 286 2.64 12.28 13.39
C HIS A 286 1.24 12.60 13.89
N ALA A 287 0.69 13.77 13.56
CA ALA A 287 -0.62 14.19 14.05
C ALA A 287 -1.25 15.28 13.18
N GLY A 288 -2.58 15.36 13.26
CA GLY A 288 -3.35 16.45 12.67
C GLY A 288 -4.12 16.06 11.43
N ARG A 289 -5.20 16.79 11.16
CA ARG A 289 -6.00 16.60 9.96
C ARG A 289 -5.39 17.41 8.83
N ALA A 290 -5.11 16.75 7.71
CA ALA A 290 -4.52 17.36 6.53
C ALA A 290 -4.86 16.53 5.29
N GLN A 291 -4.55 17.08 4.12
CA GLN A 291 -4.54 16.36 2.86
C GLN A 291 -3.18 16.56 2.21
N PHE A 292 -2.56 15.46 1.79
CA PHE A 292 -1.29 15.46 1.07
C PHE A 292 -1.46 14.75 -0.27
N VAL A 293 -0.82 15.28 -1.29
CA VAL A 293 -0.72 14.65 -2.61
C VAL A 293 0.75 14.54 -2.97
N ASP A 294 1.19 13.32 -3.23
CA ASP A 294 2.44 13.05 -3.91
C ASP A 294 2.13 12.67 -5.36
N ALA A 295 2.71 13.41 -6.30
CA ALA A 295 2.48 13.24 -7.72
C ALA A 295 3.79 13.28 -8.53
N VAL A 296 4.95 12.98 -7.92
CA VAL A 296 6.24 13.04 -8.64
C VAL A 296 7.26 12.02 -8.10
N LEU A 297 8.50 12.05 -8.60
CA LEU A 297 9.49 11.03 -8.31
C LEU A 297 10.05 11.08 -6.88
N ASN A 298 10.17 9.90 -6.27
CA ASN A 298 11.06 9.62 -5.13
C ASN A 298 10.82 10.50 -3.89
N SER A 299 9.63 10.42 -3.31
CA SER A 299 9.38 11.00 -1.98
C SER A 299 9.66 9.99 -0.86
N THR A 300 9.70 10.50 0.37
CA THR A 300 9.76 9.70 1.59
C THR A 300 8.54 10.00 2.46
N LEU A 301 7.91 8.93 2.99
CA LEU A 301 6.85 9.01 3.98
C LEU A 301 7.30 8.31 5.26
N GLU A 302 7.29 9.03 6.38
CA GLU A 302 7.67 8.51 7.69
C GLU A 302 6.59 8.82 8.74
N GLY A 303 6.51 7.98 9.77
CA GLY A 303 5.64 8.20 10.93
C GLY A 303 4.23 7.63 10.77
N MET A 304 3.20 8.45 11.01
CA MET A 304 1.81 8.06 11.12
C MET A 304 0.89 8.97 10.30
N ILE A 305 0.01 8.37 9.49
CA ILE A 305 -1.15 9.04 8.88
C ILE A 305 -2.29 9.00 9.91
N PRO A 306 -2.67 10.10 10.59
CA PRO A 306 -3.66 10.08 11.66
C PRO A 306 -5.10 9.95 11.14
N ARG A 307 -6.02 9.63 12.04
CA ARG A 307 -7.45 9.54 11.70
C ARG A 307 -7.98 10.85 11.11
N GLY A 308 -8.72 10.73 10.01
CA GLY A 308 -9.32 11.88 9.32
C GLY A 308 -8.37 12.66 8.41
N GLN A 309 -7.13 12.18 8.26
CA GLN A 309 -6.16 12.64 7.28
C GLN A 309 -6.17 11.75 6.03
N ILE A 310 -5.80 12.33 4.88
CA ILE A 310 -5.70 11.63 3.60
C ILE A 310 -4.33 11.90 2.99
N VAL A 311 -3.59 10.83 2.66
CA VAL A 311 -2.40 10.89 1.80
C VAL A 311 -2.75 10.22 0.48
N THR A 312 -2.55 10.91 -0.63
CA THR A 312 -2.79 10.38 -1.98
C THR A 312 -1.48 10.32 -2.74
N VAL A 313 -1.15 9.15 -3.28
CA VAL A 313 -0.01 8.95 -4.17
C VAL A 313 -0.56 8.75 -5.58
N LEU A 314 -0.17 9.63 -6.50
CA LEU A 314 -0.63 9.66 -7.89
C LEU A 314 0.51 9.26 -8.82
N GLY A 315 0.30 8.22 -9.63
CA GLY A 315 1.22 7.85 -10.70
C GLY A 315 1.01 8.73 -11.94
N THR A 316 1.90 9.70 -12.19
CA THR A 316 1.68 10.86 -13.09
C THR A 316 2.76 11.06 -14.15
N GLY A 317 3.62 10.07 -14.41
CA GLY A 317 4.70 10.17 -15.39
C GLY A 317 4.28 10.56 -16.83
N PRO A 318 5.23 10.78 -17.75
CA PRO A 318 6.68 10.53 -17.62
C PRO A 318 7.44 11.58 -16.82
N PHE A 319 8.54 11.15 -16.24
CA PHE A 319 9.56 11.97 -15.60
C PHE A 319 10.93 11.71 -16.24
N ASN A 320 11.78 12.72 -16.38
CA ASN A 320 13.12 12.55 -16.95
C ASN A 320 14.14 12.28 -15.84
N VAL A 321 14.68 11.06 -15.78
CA VAL A 321 15.70 10.63 -14.81
C VAL A 321 16.96 10.27 -15.57
N SER A 322 18.01 11.09 -15.44
CA SER A 322 19.31 10.85 -16.09
C SER A 322 19.22 10.61 -17.61
N GLY A 323 18.29 11.30 -18.29
CA GLY A 323 18.05 11.15 -19.72
C GLY A 323 17.08 10.04 -20.12
N ASN A 324 16.60 9.23 -19.17
CA ASN A 324 15.61 8.18 -19.39
C ASN A 324 14.23 8.58 -18.85
N GLN A 325 13.17 8.18 -19.55
CA GLN A 325 11.81 8.38 -19.05
C GLN A 325 11.45 7.33 -18.02
N SER A 326 11.07 7.79 -16.82
CA SER A 326 10.44 6.99 -15.76
C SER A 326 8.94 7.26 -15.74
N PHE A 327 8.14 6.24 -15.48
CA PHE A 327 6.67 6.33 -15.41
C PHE A 327 6.15 5.86 -14.05
N SER A 328 6.92 6.03 -12.98
CA SER A 328 6.52 5.60 -11.64
C SER A 328 6.68 6.72 -10.63
N THR A 329 5.62 6.99 -9.87
CA THR A 329 5.70 7.74 -8.62
C THR A 329 6.07 6.76 -7.51
N SER A 330 7.16 7.04 -6.80
CA SER A 330 7.73 6.12 -5.80
C SER A 330 7.79 6.80 -4.45
N VAL A 331 7.20 6.16 -3.44
CA VAL A 331 7.25 6.57 -2.03
C VAL A 331 8.04 5.53 -1.25
N SER A 332 9.15 5.96 -0.66
CA SER A 332 9.95 5.15 0.24
C SER A 332 9.47 5.33 1.68
N PHE A 333 9.45 4.26 2.47
CA PHE A 333 9.30 4.34 3.93
C PHE A 333 10.66 4.38 4.66
N ASN A 334 11.75 4.52 3.91
CA ASN A 334 13.11 4.68 4.43
C ASN A 334 13.56 3.57 5.41
N GLY A 335 13.09 2.33 5.19
CA GLY A 335 13.34 1.18 6.05
C GLY A 335 12.54 1.18 7.36
N THR A 336 11.65 2.17 7.55
CA THR A 336 10.88 2.36 8.78
C THR A 336 9.48 1.72 8.71
N LYS A 337 8.73 1.87 9.81
CA LYS A 337 7.33 1.51 9.89
C LYS A 337 6.48 2.76 9.71
N VAL A 338 5.56 2.72 8.76
CA VAL A 338 4.52 3.74 8.60
C VAL A 338 3.21 3.21 9.16
N VAL A 339 2.57 3.97 10.04
CA VAL A 339 1.26 3.61 10.62
C VAL A 339 0.16 4.39 9.90
N ASN A 340 -0.78 3.70 9.28
CA ASN A 340 -1.95 4.34 8.67
C ASN A 340 -3.19 4.16 9.56
N ASP A 341 -3.56 5.21 10.28
CA ASP A 341 -4.84 5.32 11.00
C ASP A 341 -5.89 6.11 10.17
N GLY A 342 -5.45 6.86 9.17
CA GLY A 342 -6.27 7.65 8.25
C GLY A 342 -6.61 6.92 6.95
N THR A 343 -6.43 7.60 5.82
CA THR A 343 -6.64 7.04 4.48
C THR A 343 -5.40 7.23 3.61
N LEU A 344 -4.86 6.13 3.09
CA LEU A 344 -3.83 6.11 2.06
C LEU A 344 -4.45 5.71 0.72
N VAL A 345 -4.43 6.61 -0.25
CA VAL A 345 -4.91 6.38 -1.61
C VAL A 345 -3.73 6.17 -2.53
N LEU A 346 -3.72 5.06 -3.25
CA LEU A 346 -2.72 4.73 -4.27
C LEU A 346 -3.43 4.69 -5.61
N GLU A 347 -3.15 5.68 -6.46
CA GLU A 347 -3.84 5.85 -7.72
C GLU A 347 -2.86 5.92 -8.89
N ALA A 348 -2.78 4.84 -9.65
CA ALA A 348 -2.08 4.82 -10.93
C ALA A 348 -2.96 5.51 -12.00
N THR A 349 -2.52 6.67 -12.50
CA THR A 349 -3.30 7.51 -13.42
C THR A 349 -2.84 7.39 -14.87
N GLY A 350 -3.54 8.06 -15.78
CA GLY A 350 -3.17 8.15 -17.20
C GLY A 350 -3.89 7.17 -18.12
N LYS A 351 -3.47 7.17 -19.40
CA LYS A 351 -3.98 6.31 -20.47
C LYS A 351 -2.85 5.76 -21.33
N GLY A 352 -2.90 4.47 -21.65
CA GLY A 352 -1.87 3.77 -22.41
C GLY A 352 -0.48 3.89 -21.76
N THR A 353 0.58 3.74 -22.55
CA THR A 353 1.98 3.72 -22.08
C THR A 353 2.70 5.05 -22.22
N LYS A 354 1.97 6.16 -22.41
CA LYS A 354 2.54 7.48 -22.74
C LYS A 354 2.14 8.59 -21.78
N THR A 355 1.07 8.39 -21.00
CA THR A 355 0.55 9.37 -20.06
C THR A 355 0.25 8.68 -18.74
N GLY A 356 0.62 9.32 -17.63
CA GLY A 356 0.49 8.80 -16.28
C GLY A 356 1.58 7.81 -15.90
N GLY A 357 1.30 6.98 -14.90
CA GLY A 357 2.32 6.11 -14.34
C GLY A 357 1.83 5.15 -13.28
N SER A 358 2.71 4.21 -12.93
CA SER A 358 2.55 3.32 -11.78
C SER A 358 2.77 4.07 -10.46
N VAL A 359 2.25 3.50 -9.38
CA VAL A 359 2.55 3.90 -8.00
C VAL A 359 3.37 2.80 -7.36
N VAL A 360 4.44 3.15 -6.65
CA VAL A 360 5.30 2.19 -5.94
C VAL A 360 5.47 2.63 -4.48
N LEU A 361 5.10 1.77 -3.54
CA LEU A 361 5.49 1.90 -2.14
C LEU A 361 6.63 0.94 -1.87
N ASN A 362 7.77 1.41 -1.35
CA ASN A 362 8.94 0.56 -1.15
C ASN A 362 9.66 0.82 0.18
N ASN A 363 10.60 -0.09 0.50
CA ASN A 363 11.57 0.04 1.58
C ASN A 363 10.95 0.32 2.98
N GLY A 364 10.28 -0.66 3.57
CA GLY A 364 9.75 -0.57 4.94
C GLY A 364 8.55 -1.46 5.19
N THR A 365 7.71 -1.08 6.15
CA THR A 365 6.47 -1.81 6.49
C THR A 365 5.29 -0.86 6.73
N LEU A 366 4.14 -1.18 6.14
CA LEU A 366 2.87 -0.52 6.40
C LEU A 366 2.09 -1.24 7.51
N ILE A 367 1.78 -0.54 8.60
CA ILE A 367 0.82 -0.99 9.60
C ILE A 367 -0.49 -0.25 9.35
N ASN A 368 -1.50 -0.95 8.83
CA ASN A 368 -2.77 -0.34 8.45
C ASN A 368 -3.86 -0.58 9.50
N ASN A 369 -4.27 0.47 10.21
CA ASN A 369 -5.44 0.53 11.08
C ASN A 369 -6.63 1.26 10.44
N GLY A 370 -6.39 2.03 9.37
CA GLY A 370 -7.37 2.85 8.65
C GLY A 370 -7.77 2.25 7.31
N SER A 371 -7.69 3.04 6.23
CA SER A 371 -8.03 2.59 4.88
C SER A 371 -6.87 2.74 3.92
N VAL A 372 -6.60 1.68 3.14
CA VAL A 372 -5.75 1.70 1.96
C VAL A 372 -6.64 1.44 0.74
N ILE A 373 -6.60 2.34 -0.24
CA ILE A 373 -7.38 2.22 -1.47
C ILE A 373 -6.43 2.23 -2.66
N ALA A 374 -6.28 1.09 -3.32
CA ALA A 374 -5.53 0.96 -4.56
C ALA A 374 -6.48 1.01 -5.76
N ARG A 375 -6.15 1.81 -6.77
CA ARG A 375 -6.91 1.88 -8.03
C ARG A 375 -6.03 2.24 -9.22
N ASN A 376 -6.32 1.66 -10.38
CA ASN A 376 -5.66 2.05 -11.64
C ASN A 376 -6.73 2.51 -12.63
N LYS A 377 -6.46 3.62 -13.33
CA LYS A 377 -7.36 4.14 -14.38
C LYS A 377 -7.22 3.39 -15.71
N ASP A 378 -6.05 2.80 -15.96
CA ASP A 378 -5.72 2.07 -17.19
C ASP A 378 -4.89 0.83 -16.83
N LYS A 379 -5.07 -0.24 -17.60
CA LYS A 379 -4.34 -1.52 -17.42
C LYS A 379 -2.85 -1.44 -17.70
N SER A 380 -2.39 -0.34 -18.30
CA SER A 380 -0.98 -0.11 -18.62
C SER A 380 -0.15 0.22 -17.38
N TRP A 381 -0.80 0.56 -16.26
CA TRP A 381 -0.15 0.99 -15.02
C TRP A 381 -0.59 0.13 -13.84
N GLY A 382 0.32 -0.02 -12.87
CA GLY A 382 0.16 -0.84 -11.68
C GLY A 382 0.29 -0.04 -10.39
N VAL A 383 -0.34 -0.53 -9.33
CA VAL A 383 0.05 -0.15 -7.96
C VAL A 383 0.92 -1.27 -7.41
N HIS A 384 2.15 -0.94 -7.03
CA HIS A 384 3.15 -1.89 -6.52
C HIS A 384 3.34 -1.65 -5.02
N LEU A 385 3.00 -2.65 -4.22
CA LEU A 385 3.15 -2.68 -2.78
C LEU A 385 4.41 -3.50 -2.45
N GLN A 386 5.56 -2.84 -2.51
CA GLN A 386 6.88 -3.41 -2.27
C GLN A 386 7.37 -3.20 -0.82
N VAL A 387 6.42 -3.16 0.09
CA VAL A 387 6.63 -3.08 1.55
C VAL A 387 5.95 -4.26 2.21
N GLY A 388 6.38 -4.60 3.43
CA GLY A 388 5.59 -5.49 4.28
C GLY A 388 4.24 -4.86 4.63
N LEU A 389 3.18 -5.65 4.76
CA LEU A 389 1.85 -5.17 5.11
C LEU A 389 1.31 -5.89 6.34
N VAL A 390 0.90 -5.14 7.35
CA VAL A 390 0.10 -5.64 8.47
C VAL A 390 -1.23 -4.89 8.48
N ASN A 391 -2.27 -5.51 7.93
CA ASN A 391 -3.63 -4.98 7.98
C ASN A 391 -4.29 -5.37 9.30
N GLN A 392 -4.32 -4.44 10.25
CA GLN A 392 -4.86 -4.65 11.59
C GLN A 392 -6.39 -4.82 11.57
N ARG A 393 -6.97 -5.25 12.69
CA ARG A 393 -8.41 -5.58 12.78
C ARG A 393 -9.35 -4.45 12.34
N ALA A 394 -9.00 -3.21 12.65
CA ALA A 394 -9.75 -2.02 12.22
C ALA A 394 -9.46 -1.63 10.76
N GLY A 395 -8.35 -2.12 10.21
CA GLY A 395 -7.84 -1.77 8.90
C GLY A 395 -8.64 -2.37 7.75
N SER A 396 -8.66 -1.62 6.66
CA SER A 396 -9.22 -2.04 5.37
C SER A 396 -8.22 -1.84 4.25
N VAL A 397 -8.11 -2.83 3.36
CA VAL A 397 -7.38 -2.73 2.09
C VAL A 397 -8.36 -3.02 0.97
N SER A 398 -8.51 -2.09 0.04
CA SER A 398 -9.44 -2.20 -1.08
C SER A 398 -8.72 -2.01 -2.40
N VAL A 399 -8.75 -3.05 -3.24
CA VAL A 399 -8.42 -2.93 -4.66
C VAL A 399 -9.69 -2.56 -5.40
N ALA A 400 -9.84 -1.26 -5.66
CA ALA A 400 -11.06 -0.68 -6.22
C ALA A 400 -11.14 -0.83 -7.75
N GLY A 401 -10.00 -0.98 -8.44
CA GLY A 401 -9.93 -1.17 -9.89
C GLY A 401 -8.48 -1.39 -10.35
N GLY A 402 -8.30 -2.04 -11.49
CA GLY A 402 -6.96 -2.36 -12.00
C GLY A 402 -6.24 -3.41 -11.17
N GLU A 403 -4.92 -3.32 -11.11
CA GLU A 403 -4.04 -4.34 -10.53
C GLU A 403 -3.22 -3.77 -9.36
N LEU A 404 -3.29 -4.48 -8.22
CA LEU A 404 -2.39 -4.33 -7.09
C LEU A 404 -1.37 -5.47 -7.10
N PHE A 405 -0.09 -5.12 -7.16
CA PHE A 405 1.04 -6.04 -7.21
C PHE A 405 1.78 -6.05 -5.87
N GLN A 406 2.01 -7.23 -5.31
CA GLN A 406 3.06 -7.50 -4.35
C GLN A 406 4.13 -8.31 -5.07
N ASP A 407 5.01 -7.60 -5.77
CA ASP A 407 5.99 -8.15 -6.71
C ASP A 407 7.41 -8.22 -6.16
N THR A 408 7.58 -7.83 -4.90
CA THR A 408 8.75 -8.16 -4.09
C THR A 408 8.37 -9.20 -3.04
N ALA A 409 9.34 -10.00 -2.59
CA ALA A 409 9.14 -11.03 -1.57
C ALA A 409 8.89 -10.45 -0.16
N THR A 410 7.82 -9.67 -0.01
CA THR A 410 7.39 -9.06 1.25
C THR A 410 6.25 -9.85 1.88
N PRO A 411 6.21 -9.95 3.22
CA PRO A 411 5.12 -10.61 3.91
C PRO A 411 3.90 -9.69 4.07
N SER A 412 2.72 -10.29 3.98
CA SER A 412 1.44 -9.66 4.27
C SER A 412 0.63 -10.42 5.29
N VAL A 413 0.09 -9.71 6.26
CA VAL A 413 -0.78 -10.28 7.29
C VAL A 413 -2.10 -9.51 7.31
N ASN A 414 -3.20 -10.26 7.18
CA ASN A 414 -4.55 -9.72 7.26
C ASN A 414 -5.26 -10.15 8.55
N HIS A 415 -5.45 -9.18 9.45
CA HIS A 415 -6.36 -9.26 10.60
C HIS A 415 -7.65 -8.43 10.41
N GLY A 416 -7.67 -7.53 9.40
CA GLY A 416 -8.79 -6.66 9.08
C GLY A 416 -9.62 -7.14 7.89
N ARG A 417 -10.05 -6.21 7.03
CA ARG A 417 -10.81 -6.51 5.81
C ARG A 417 -9.97 -6.28 4.56
N VAL A 418 -9.96 -7.25 3.65
CA VAL A 418 -9.43 -7.09 2.29
C VAL A 418 -10.55 -7.24 1.29
N SER A 419 -10.63 -6.37 0.28
CA SER A 419 -11.56 -6.55 -0.82
C SER A 419 -10.95 -6.28 -2.18
N VAL A 420 -11.29 -7.14 -3.14
CA VAL A 420 -10.95 -7.00 -4.56
C VAL A 420 -12.24 -6.81 -5.33
N SER A 421 -12.37 -5.68 -6.01
CA SER A 421 -13.59 -5.33 -6.76
C SER A 421 -13.70 -6.09 -8.07
N ALA A 422 -14.91 -6.14 -8.64
CA ALA A 422 -15.10 -6.72 -9.97
C ALA A 422 -14.24 -5.98 -11.00
N GLY A 423 -13.54 -6.74 -11.85
CA GLY A 423 -12.58 -6.19 -12.82
C GLY A 423 -11.23 -5.74 -12.24
N ALA A 424 -11.01 -5.92 -10.93
CA ALA A 424 -9.72 -5.68 -10.29
C ALA A 424 -8.94 -6.99 -10.04
N SER A 425 -7.62 -6.91 -9.91
CA SER A 425 -6.74 -8.01 -9.56
C SER A 425 -5.84 -7.66 -8.36
N TYR A 426 -5.61 -8.64 -7.50
CA TYR A 426 -4.55 -8.60 -6.49
C TYR A 426 -3.61 -9.76 -6.73
N LEU A 427 -2.36 -9.47 -7.10
CA LEU A 427 -1.30 -10.45 -7.31
C LEU A 427 -0.29 -10.42 -6.16
N VAL A 428 -0.05 -11.57 -5.55
CA VAL A 428 1.04 -11.80 -4.58
C VAL A 428 2.10 -12.67 -5.25
N GLN A 429 3.33 -12.18 -5.33
CA GLN A 429 4.43 -12.82 -6.04
C GLN A 429 5.70 -12.90 -5.19
N GLY A 430 6.26 -14.10 -5.02
CA GLY A 430 7.51 -14.32 -4.27
C GLY A 430 7.41 -14.18 -2.73
N GLY A 431 6.37 -13.52 -2.22
CA GLY A 431 6.17 -13.24 -0.79
C GLY A 431 5.21 -14.21 -0.08
N SER A 432 4.48 -13.69 0.90
CA SER A 432 3.46 -14.46 1.63
C SER A 432 2.24 -13.63 1.99
N PHE A 433 1.09 -14.29 2.10
CA PHE A 433 -0.16 -13.69 2.53
C PHE A 433 -0.84 -14.57 3.59
N ALA A 434 -0.84 -14.11 4.84
CA ALA A 434 -1.48 -14.79 5.95
C ALA A 434 -2.86 -14.16 6.25
N ASN A 435 -3.93 -14.91 6.02
CA ASN A 435 -5.29 -14.47 6.28
C ASN A 435 -5.83 -15.01 7.61
N SER A 436 -6.32 -14.12 8.46
CA SER A 436 -7.00 -14.48 9.72
C SER A 436 -8.37 -13.81 9.88
N SER A 437 -8.88 -13.19 8.82
CA SER A 437 -10.10 -12.39 8.84
C SER A 437 -10.82 -12.42 7.47
N SER A 438 -11.55 -11.36 7.12
CA SER A 438 -12.40 -11.32 5.92
C SER A 438 -11.63 -10.89 4.67
N VAL A 439 -11.79 -11.70 3.62
CA VAL A 439 -11.41 -11.38 2.24
C VAL A 439 -12.67 -11.46 1.38
N VAL A 440 -13.02 -10.38 0.70
CA VAL A 440 -14.13 -10.34 -0.27
C VAL A 440 -13.56 -10.19 -1.67
N ASN A 441 -13.52 -11.28 -2.43
CA ASN A 441 -12.96 -11.32 -3.77
C ASN A 441 -14.05 -11.34 -4.84
N LYS A 442 -14.38 -10.18 -5.42
CA LYS A 442 -15.27 -10.08 -6.59
C LYS A 442 -14.49 -9.99 -7.91
N GLY A 443 -13.17 -9.87 -7.83
CA GLY A 443 -12.25 -9.80 -8.96
C GLY A 443 -11.41 -11.06 -9.06
N VAL A 444 -10.10 -10.87 -9.18
CA VAL A 444 -9.10 -11.95 -9.24
C VAL A 444 -8.10 -11.78 -8.10
N PHE A 445 -7.79 -12.85 -7.37
CA PHE A 445 -6.73 -12.86 -6.37
C PHE A 445 -5.80 -14.03 -6.68
N ASN A 446 -4.56 -13.71 -7.05
CA ASN A 446 -3.55 -14.67 -7.50
C ASN A 446 -2.39 -14.74 -6.53
N VAL A 447 -1.93 -15.96 -6.25
CA VAL A 447 -0.75 -16.25 -5.44
C VAL A 447 0.23 -17.01 -6.33
N ASN A 448 1.35 -16.38 -6.70
CA ASN A 448 2.33 -16.90 -7.66
C ASN A 448 3.70 -17.05 -7.00
N SER A 449 4.26 -18.25 -6.98
CA SER A 449 5.56 -18.51 -6.34
C SER A 449 5.63 -17.94 -4.92
N ALA A 450 4.52 -18.03 -4.19
CA ALA A 450 4.29 -17.37 -2.90
C ALA A 450 3.48 -18.29 -1.97
N THR A 451 3.42 -17.95 -0.69
CA THR A 451 2.66 -18.75 0.29
C THR A 451 1.37 -18.04 0.68
N TRP A 452 0.23 -18.71 0.51
CA TRP A 452 -1.01 -18.35 1.18
C TRP A 452 -1.15 -19.15 2.48
N SER A 453 -1.39 -18.47 3.61
CA SER A 453 -1.70 -19.13 4.88
C SER A 453 -3.11 -18.79 5.33
N GLN A 454 -4.00 -19.78 5.35
CA GLN A 454 -5.39 -19.62 5.76
C GLN A 454 -5.52 -19.98 7.25
N LEU A 455 -5.27 -18.98 8.12
CA LEU A 455 -5.19 -19.15 9.56
C LEU A 455 -6.55 -19.06 10.26
N ALA A 456 -7.45 -18.21 9.75
CA ALA A 456 -8.83 -18.02 10.23
C ALA A 456 -9.64 -17.13 9.27
N GLY A 457 -10.90 -16.87 9.60
CA GLY A 457 -11.74 -15.91 8.89
C GLY A 457 -12.48 -16.51 7.68
N SER A 458 -12.79 -15.67 6.70
CA SER A 458 -13.52 -16.09 5.49
C SER A 458 -12.95 -15.51 4.20
N VAL A 459 -13.05 -16.28 3.12
CA VAL A 459 -12.94 -15.81 1.73
C VAL A 459 -14.31 -15.96 1.09
N GLU A 460 -14.86 -14.84 0.63
CA GLU A 460 -16.15 -14.76 -0.05
C GLU A 460 -16.00 -14.30 -1.49
N GLY A 461 -16.89 -14.75 -2.38
CA GLY A 461 -16.86 -14.43 -3.80
C GLY A 461 -16.09 -15.49 -4.61
N HIS A 462 -15.23 -15.06 -5.53
CA HIS A 462 -14.41 -15.95 -6.33
C HIS A 462 -13.29 -16.60 -5.50
N ALA A 463 -12.94 -17.82 -5.87
CA ALA A 463 -11.83 -18.56 -5.25
C ALA A 463 -10.49 -17.80 -5.41
N ILE A 464 -9.62 -17.96 -4.42
CA ILE A 464 -8.21 -17.53 -4.55
C ILE A 464 -7.50 -18.52 -5.47
N GLN A 465 -6.74 -18.01 -6.44
CA GLN A 465 -5.97 -18.82 -7.37
C GLN A 465 -4.58 -19.08 -6.80
N ILE A 466 -4.27 -20.34 -6.54
CA ILE A 466 -2.95 -20.79 -6.11
C ILE A 466 -2.22 -21.28 -7.35
N ASN A 467 -1.18 -20.55 -7.75
CA ASN A 467 -0.49 -20.76 -9.01
C ASN A 467 0.91 -21.37 -8.83
N SER A 468 1.67 -21.49 -9.93
CA SER A 468 2.89 -22.29 -10.00
C SER A 468 3.94 -21.89 -8.97
N GLY A 469 4.49 -22.89 -8.28
CA GLY A 469 5.48 -22.70 -7.22
C GLY A 469 4.92 -22.13 -5.92
N SER A 470 3.59 -22.01 -5.79
CA SER A 470 2.96 -21.50 -4.58
C SER A 470 2.60 -22.60 -3.59
N THR A 471 2.51 -22.22 -2.32
CA THR A 471 2.06 -23.10 -1.23
C THR A 471 0.75 -22.58 -0.66
N LEU A 472 -0.25 -23.45 -0.58
CA LEU A 472 -1.43 -23.27 0.25
C LEU A 472 -1.22 -23.99 1.58
N LEU A 473 -0.96 -23.21 2.63
CA LEU A 473 -0.90 -23.69 4.00
C LEU A 473 -2.25 -23.44 4.68
N ASP A 474 -3.05 -24.47 4.83
CA ASP A 474 -4.42 -24.36 5.34
C ASP A 474 -4.54 -24.84 6.79
N HIS A 475 -5.28 -24.10 7.60
CA HIS A 475 -5.49 -24.44 9.00
C HIS A 475 -6.94 -24.26 9.42
N ALA A 476 -7.55 -23.12 9.08
CA ALA A 476 -8.93 -22.81 9.47
C ALA A 476 -9.57 -21.69 8.63
N GLY A 477 -10.90 -21.61 8.71
CA GLY A 477 -11.69 -20.57 8.04
C GLY A 477 -12.47 -21.08 6.84
N ARG A 478 -13.51 -20.35 6.46
CA ARG A 478 -14.34 -20.71 5.30
C ARG A 478 -13.73 -20.06 4.06
N ALA A 479 -13.28 -20.84 3.09
CA ALA A 479 -12.67 -20.29 1.89
C ALA A 479 -12.93 -21.17 0.67
N GLN A 480 -12.60 -20.61 -0.49
CA GLN A 480 -12.56 -21.34 -1.75
C GLN A 480 -11.20 -21.10 -2.40
N PHE A 481 -10.54 -22.19 -2.77
CA PHE A 481 -9.26 -22.17 -3.47
C PHE A 481 -9.37 -22.95 -4.77
N VAL A 482 -8.69 -22.45 -5.79
CA VAL A 482 -8.50 -23.17 -7.04
C VAL A 482 -7.01 -23.22 -7.37
N ASP A 483 -6.52 -24.42 -7.67
CA ASP A 483 -5.25 -24.61 -8.37
C ASP A 483 -5.56 -25.08 -9.79
N ALA A 484 -4.99 -24.40 -10.76
CA ALA A 484 -5.18 -24.71 -12.18
C ALA A 484 -3.84 -24.89 -12.93
N VAL A 485 -2.70 -24.96 -12.24
CA VAL A 485 -1.38 -24.95 -12.87
C VAL A 485 -0.46 -26.02 -12.27
N LEU A 486 0.84 -25.98 -12.57
CA LEU A 486 1.79 -27.00 -12.15
C LEU A 486 2.54 -26.61 -10.88
N ASN A 487 2.94 -27.61 -10.09
CA ASN A 487 3.90 -27.50 -9.00
C ASN A 487 3.43 -26.61 -7.85
N THR A 488 2.19 -26.80 -7.39
CA THR A 488 1.74 -26.21 -6.13
C THR A 488 1.89 -27.20 -4.98
N THR A 489 1.90 -26.65 -3.76
CA THR A 489 1.95 -27.45 -2.54
C THR A 489 0.70 -27.19 -1.71
N LEU A 490 0.11 -28.26 -1.16
CA LEU A 490 -0.98 -28.20 -0.19
C LEU A 490 -0.52 -28.81 1.13
N GLU A 491 -0.64 -28.05 2.22
CA GLU A 491 -0.28 -28.49 3.56
C GLU A 491 -1.39 -28.18 4.57
N GLY A 492 -1.43 -28.96 5.67
CA GLY A 492 -2.29 -28.68 6.82
C GLY A 492 -3.68 -29.30 6.74
N THR A 493 -4.72 -28.54 7.08
CA THR A 493 -6.10 -29.02 7.24
C THR A 493 -7.06 -28.18 6.41
N ILE A 494 -7.88 -28.84 5.60
CA ILE A 494 -9.04 -28.26 4.91
C ILE A 494 -10.22 -28.27 5.90
N PRO A 495 -10.57 -27.17 6.58
CA PRO A 495 -11.71 -27.10 7.50
C PRO A 495 -13.08 -27.40 6.85
N GLN A 496 -14.05 -27.73 7.70
CA GLN A 496 -15.44 -27.89 7.28
C GLN A 496 -16.00 -26.58 6.68
N GLY A 497 -16.74 -26.68 5.58
CA GLY A 497 -17.32 -25.54 4.88
C GLY A 497 -16.37 -24.82 3.93
N GLN A 498 -15.16 -25.35 3.74
CA GLN A 498 -14.18 -24.89 2.77
C GLN A 498 -14.12 -25.83 1.56
N THR A 499 -13.74 -25.28 0.41
CA THR A 499 -13.55 -26.05 -0.84
C THR A 499 -12.19 -25.76 -1.45
N ILE A 500 -11.44 -26.81 -1.77
CA ILE A 500 -10.26 -26.76 -2.61
C ILE A 500 -10.57 -27.50 -3.90
N THR A 501 -10.38 -26.84 -5.04
CA THR A 501 -10.52 -27.45 -6.37
C THR A 501 -9.17 -27.50 -7.05
N VAL A 502 -8.70 -28.70 -7.36
CA VAL A 502 -7.56 -28.95 -8.23
C VAL A 502 -8.11 -29.19 -9.61
N LEU A 503 -7.90 -28.24 -10.51
CA LEU A 503 -8.48 -28.21 -11.83
C LEU A 503 -7.41 -28.55 -12.88
N GLY A 504 -7.55 -29.71 -13.51
CA GLY A 504 -6.74 -30.11 -14.65
C GLY A 504 -7.01 -29.19 -15.83
N THR A 505 -6.08 -28.29 -16.09
CA THR A 505 -6.11 -27.39 -17.26
C THR A 505 -4.92 -27.63 -18.18
N GLY A 506 -5.07 -27.19 -19.43
CA GLY A 506 -4.05 -27.37 -20.45
C GLY A 506 -4.49 -26.77 -21.80
N PRO A 507 -3.53 -26.40 -22.66
CA PRO A 507 -2.09 -26.58 -22.49
C PRO A 507 -1.45 -25.56 -21.52
N ILE A 508 -0.58 -26.04 -20.62
CA ILE A 508 0.32 -25.24 -19.78
C ILE A 508 1.72 -25.30 -20.40
N ASN A 509 2.36 -24.16 -20.65
CA ASN A 509 3.72 -24.13 -21.20
C ASN A 509 4.76 -24.33 -20.09
N VAL A 510 5.55 -25.39 -20.21
CA VAL A 510 6.65 -25.74 -19.29
C VAL A 510 7.93 -25.86 -20.11
N SER A 511 8.86 -24.90 -19.93
CA SER A 511 10.15 -24.90 -20.63
C SER A 511 10.04 -25.06 -22.17
N GLY A 512 8.99 -24.50 -22.77
CA GLY A 512 8.69 -24.58 -24.20
C GLY A 512 7.86 -25.80 -24.64
N ASN A 513 7.58 -26.75 -23.74
CA ASN A 513 6.71 -27.90 -24.00
C ASN A 513 5.31 -27.70 -23.44
N GLN A 514 4.29 -28.22 -24.13
CA GLN A 514 2.92 -28.21 -23.62
C GLN A 514 2.70 -29.37 -22.65
N SER A 515 2.25 -29.06 -21.44
CA SER A 515 1.76 -30.00 -20.45
C SER A 515 0.23 -29.91 -20.35
N PHE A 516 -0.42 -31.05 -20.11
CA PHE A 516 -1.87 -31.16 -19.90
C PHE A 516 -2.13 -31.80 -18.54
N ASN A 517 -1.35 -31.41 -17.53
CA ASN A 517 -1.46 -31.93 -16.18
C ASN A 517 -1.38 -30.77 -15.19
N THR A 518 -2.19 -30.85 -14.14
CA THR A 518 -2.10 -29.99 -12.94
C THR A 518 -1.69 -30.87 -11.78
N ALA A 519 -0.63 -30.50 -11.07
CA ALA A 519 -0.03 -31.33 -10.03
C ALA A 519 0.07 -30.57 -8.71
N VAL A 520 -0.52 -31.16 -7.67
CA VAL A 520 -0.45 -30.71 -6.28
C VAL A 520 0.37 -31.70 -5.47
N SER A 521 1.39 -31.20 -4.80
CA SER A 521 2.19 -31.99 -3.85
C SER A 521 1.68 -31.81 -2.44
N LEU A 522 1.65 -32.89 -1.64
CA LEU A 522 1.46 -32.80 -0.19
C LEU A 522 2.78 -32.61 0.56
N ASN A 523 3.90 -32.43 -0.16
CA ASN A 523 5.23 -32.13 0.35
C ASN A 523 5.75 -33.11 1.44
N GLY A 524 5.42 -34.39 1.30
CA GLY A 524 5.75 -35.44 2.26
C GLY A 524 4.97 -35.36 3.57
N THR A 525 3.99 -34.45 3.67
CA THR A 525 3.24 -34.20 4.90
C THR A 525 1.93 -35.00 4.97
N LYS A 526 1.25 -34.88 6.11
CA LYS A 526 -0.13 -35.34 6.28
C LYS A 526 -1.07 -34.16 6.08
N VAL A 527 -1.96 -34.27 5.10
CA VAL A 527 -3.06 -33.33 4.89
C VAL A 527 -4.37 -33.92 5.40
N VAL A 528 -5.13 -33.13 6.15
CA VAL A 528 -6.44 -33.54 6.70
C VAL A 528 -7.55 -32.82 5.94
N ASN A 529 -8.42 -33.57 5.26
CA ASN A 529 -9.60 -33.01 4.63
C ASN A 529 -10.83 -33.19 5.52
N ASN A 530 -11.30 -32.11 6.14
CA ASN A 530 -12.61 -32.04 6.82
C ASN A 530 -13.67 -31.31 5.98
N GLY A 531 -13.27 -30.68 4.86
CA GLY A 531 -14.11 -29.92 3.95
C GLY A 531 -14.45 -30.69 2.67
N LEU A 532 -14.33 -29.99 1.53
CA LEU A 532 -14.48 -30.54 0.19
C LEU A 532 -13.18 -30.40 -0.60
N LEU A 533 -12.60 -31.51 -1.02
CA LEU A 533 -11.50 -31.55 -1.99
C LEU A 533 -12.03 -32.07 -3.33
N VAL A 534 -11.94 -31.26 -4.38
CA VAL A 534 -12.35 -31.65 -5.74
C VAL A 534 -11.10 -31.83 -6.59
N LEU A 535 -10.93 -33.01 -7.18
CA LEU A 535 -9.93 -33.29 -8.21
C LEU A 535 -10.65 -33.36 -9.54
N GLN A 536 -10.57 -32.30 -10.34
CA GLN A 536 -11.34 -32.15 -11.57
C GLN A 536 -10.45 -32.24 -12.81
N ALA A 537 -10.41 -33.41 -13.44
CA ALA A 537 -9.85 -33.59 -14.77
C ALA A 537 -10.87 -33.09 -15.82
N ALA A 538 -10.76 -31.81 -16.16
CA ALA A 538 -11.70 -31.11 -17.03
C ALA A 538 -11.36 -31.26 -18.52
N GLY A 539 -12.28 -30.83 -19.39
CA GLY A 539 -12.07 -30.73 -20.84
C GLY A 539 -12.47 -31.99 -21.64
N LYS A 540 -12.26 -31.94 -22.96
CA LYS A 540 -12.64 -33.00 -23.92
C LYS A 540 -11.54 -33.26 -24.95
N GLY A 541 -11.37 -34.54 -25.30
CA GLY A 541 -10.31 -35.01 -26.20
C GLY A 541 -8.91 -34.67 -25.69
N ALA A 542 -7.90 -34.72 -26.57
CA ALA A 542 -6.49 -34.54 -26.20
C ALA A 542 -5.97 -33.09 -26.32
N LYS A 543 -6.86 -32.10 -26.46
CA LYS A 543 -6.46 -30.69 -26.75
C LYS A 543 -7.06 -29.66 -25.81
N THR A 544 -8.06 -30.03 -25.01
CA THR A 544 -8.71 -29.10 -24.07
C THR A 544 -8.77 -29.74 -22.69
N GLY A 545 -8.34 -29.01 -21.67
CA GLY A 545 -8.30 -29.50 -20.29
C GLY A 545 -7.02 -30.25 -19.94
N GLY A 546 -7.08 -31.15 -18.96
CA GLY A 546 -5.90 -31.87 -18.49
C GLY A 546 -6.19 -32.85 -17.36
N SER A 547 -5.23 -33.72 -17.10
CA SER A 547 -5.20 -34.60 -15.93
C SER A 547 -4.92 -33.82 -14.65
N VAL A 548 -5.24 -34.45 -13.52
CA VAL A 548 -4.91 -33.96 -12.17
C VAL A 548 -4.03 -34.98 -11.47
N THR A 549 -2.97 -34.53 -10.80
CA THR A 549 -2.12 -35.36 -9.94
C THR A 549 -2.12 -34.83 -8.52
N LEU A 550 -2.28 -35.72 -7.55
CA LEU A 550 -2.01 -35.47 -6.14
C LEU A 550 -0.88 -36.39 -5.69
N ASP A 551 0.26 -35.85 -5.25
CA ASP A 551 1.47 -36.64 -4.98
C ASP A 551 2.11 -36.37 -3.61
N ASN A 552 3.08 -37.23 -3.27
CA ASN A 552 4.06 -37.04 -2.21
C ASN A 552 3.46 -36.69 -0.83
N GLY A 553 2.86 -37.66 -0.15
CA GLY A 553 2.38 -37.52 1.23
C GLY A 553 1.22 -38.45 1.57
N THR A 554 0.43 -38.07 2.56
CA THR A 554 -0.77 -38.82 2.98
C THR A 554 -1.96 -37.90 3.17
N LEU A 555 -3.10 -38.26 2.58
CA LEU A 555 -4.37 -37.59 2.74
C LEU A 555 -5.25 -38.36 3.74
N ILE A 556 -5.71 -37.68 4.79
CA ILE A 556 -6.72 -38.19 5.72
C ILE A 556 -8.04 -37.51 5.37
N ASN A 557 -8.99 -38.25 4.81
CA ASN A 557 -10.29 -37.73 4.41
C ASN A 557 -11.35 -38.00 5.47
N ASN A 558 -11.75 -36.96 6.21
CA ASN A 558 -12.90 -36.96 7.11
C ASN A 558 -14.16 -36.35 6.47
N GLY A 559 -13.99 -35.52 5.43
CA GLY A 559 -15.04 -34.79 4.72
C GLY A 559 -15.42 -35.44 3.40
N THR A 560 -15.47 -34.64 2.33
CA THR A 560 -15.80 -35.10 0.97
C THR A 560 -14.61 -34.93 0.05
N MET A 561 -14.31 -35.98 -0.71
CA MET A 561 -13.36 -35.95 -1.81
C MET A 561 -14.09 -36.36 -3.10
N ASP A 562 -13.97 -35.56 -4.16
CA ASP A 562 -14.63 -35.81 -5.43
C ASP A 562 -13.61 -35.83 -6.57
N ALA A 563 -13.41 -36.99 -7.19
CA ALA A 563 -12.73 -37.12 -8.47
C ALA A 563 -13.74 -36.99 -9.62
N ARG A 564 -13.56 -35.97 -10.45
CA ARG A 564 -14.46 -35.65 -11.58
C ARG A 564 -13.68 -35.69 -12.87
N ILE A 565 -13.96 -36.69 -13.71
CA ILE A 565 -13.31 -36.87 -15.00
C ILE A 565 -14.33 -36.67 -16.12
N THR A 566 -14.10 -35.62 -16.93
CA THR A 566 -15.06 -35.20 -17.96
C THR A 566 -14.97 -36.05 -19.23
N ASP A 567 -13.75 -36.48 -19.59
CA ASP A 567 -13.46 -37.22 -20.80
C ASP A 567 -12.38 -38.26 -20.51
N LYS A 568 -12.48 -39.44 -21.13
CA LYS A 568 -11.54 -40.56 -20.95
C LYS A 568 -10.11 -40.25 -21.40
N SER A 569 -9.90 -39.14 -22.11
CA SER A 569 -8.56 -38.67 -22.50
C SER A 569 -7.76 -38.13 -21.30
N TRP A 570 -8.43 -37.86 -20.18
CA TRP A 570 -7.83 -37.32 -18.96
C TRP A 570 -8.05 -38.26 -17.79
N GLY A 571 -7.23 -38.09 -16.75
CA GLY A 571 -7.25 -38.92 -15.56
C GLY A 571 -7.05 -38.13 -14.27
N VAL A 572 -7.39 -38.77 -13.16
CA VAL A 572 -6.94 -38.33 -11.83
C VAL A 572 -5.91 -39.32 -11.33
N HIS A 573 -4.69 -38.86 -11.08
CA HIS A 573 -3.60 -39.65 -10.52
C HIS A 573 -3.51 -39.41 -9.01
N LEU A 574 -3.91 -40.43 -8.24
CA LEU A 574 -3.83 -40.45 -6.79
C LEU A 574 -2.53 -41.13 -6.36
N GLN A 575 -1.47 -40.34 -6.25
CA GLN A 575 -0.11 -40.77 -5.92
C GLN A 575 0.26 -40.48 -4.46
N VAL A 576 -0.75 -40.42 -3.60
CA VAL A 576 -0.63 -40.28 -2.15
C VAL A 576 -1.24 -41.49 -1.44
N GLY A 577 -0.80 -41.72 -0.20
CA GLY A 577 -1.57 -42.61 0.69
C GLY A 577 -2.92 -41.95 1.02
N LEU A 578 -4.01 -42.71 1.00
CA LEU A 578 -5.35 -42.22 1.33
C LEU A 578 -5.93 -42.99 2.51
N ILE A 579 -6.31 -42.28 3.57
CA ILE A 579 -7.11 -42.82 4.68
C ILE A 579 -8.48 -42.16 4.62
N ASN A 580 -9.47 -42.87 4.06
CA ASN A 580 -10.85 -42.39 4.05
C ASN A 580 -11.54 -42.80 5.36
N GLN A 581 -11.64 -41.86 6.30
CA GLN A 581 -12.16 -42.09 7.64
C GLN A 581 -13.67 -42.41 7.64
N ARG A 582 -14.22 -42.84 8.78
CA ARG A 582 -15.62 -43.29 8.87
C ARG A 582 -16.66 -42.26 8.42
N SER A 583 -16.41 -40.98 8.70
CA SER A 583 -17.24 -39.86 8.22
C SER A 583 -16.93 -39.45 6.79
N GLY A 584 -15.78 -39.89 6.28
CA GLY A 584 -15.26 -39.55 4.97
C GLY A 584 -16.07 -40.18 3.85
N SER A 585 -16.28 -39.39 2.81
CA SER A 585 -16.81 -39.84 1.53
C SER A 585 -15.83 -39.53 0.41
N PHE A 586 -15.65 -40.50 -0.47
CA PHE A 586 -14.85 -40.35 -1.68
C PHE A 586 -15.65 -40.81 -2.89
N SER A 587 -15.74 -40.00 -3.93
CA SER A 587 -16.46 -40.33 -5.16
C SER A 587 -15.58 -40.23 -6.39
N VAL A 588 -15.81 -41.12 -7.36
CA VAL A 588 -15.25 -41.05 -8.71
C VAL A 588 -16.39 -40.96 -9.70
N SER A 589 -16.34 -39.95 -10.56
CA SER A 589 -17.35 -39.65 -11.57
C SER A 589 -16.74 -39.54 -12.94
N GLY A 590 -17.14 -40.45 -13.83
CA GLY A 590 -16.59 -40.61 -15.18
C GLY A 590 -15.14 -41.11 -15.19
N GLY A 591 -14.68 -41.50 -16.38
CA GLY A 591 -13.27 -41.74 -16.70
C GLY A 591 -12.52 -42.69 -15.76
N GLU A 592 -11.22 -42.45 -15.61
CA GLU A 592 -10.33 -43.31 -14.82
C GLU A 592 -9.62 -42.50 -13.72
N LEU A 593 -9.60 -43.07 -12.52
CA LEU A 593 -8.72 -42.68 -11.44
C LEU A 593 -7.60 -43.71 -11.31
N TYR A 594 -6.36 -43.25 -11.30
CA TYR A 594 -5.14 -44.05 -11.26
C TYR A 594 -4.48 -43.95 -9.88
N GLN A 595 -4.36 -45.08 -9.20
CA GLN A 595 -3.47 -45.26 -8.06
C GLN A 595 -2.25 -46.03 -8.56
N ASP A 596 -1.24 -45.31 -9.05
CA ASP A 596 -0.20 -45.83 -9.94
C ASP A 596 1.24 -45.77 -9.41
N THR A 597 1.43 -45.33 -8.17
CA THR A 597 2.75 -45.26 -7.49
C THR A 597 2.86 -46.19 -6.28
N GLY A 598 2.03 -47.22 -6.21
CA GLY A 598 2.10 -48.22 -5.13
C GLY A 598 1.67 -47.73 -3.75
N THR A 599 0.90 -46.64 -3.68
CA THR A 599 0.40 -46.10 -2.42
C THR A 599 -0.71 -46.98 -1.83
N PRO A 600 -0.99 -46.91 -0.52
CA PRO A 600 -2.15 -47.58 0.08
C PRO A 600 -3.39 -46.67 0.14
N THR A 601 -4.57 -47.26 -0.03
CA THR A 601 -5.87 -46.66 0.28
C THR A 601 -6.59 -47.50 1.33
N ASP A 602 -6.81 -46.93 2.52
CA ASP A 602 -7.60 -47.53 3.59
C ASP A 602 -8.97 -46.85 3.69
N ASN A 603 -10.02 -47.59 3.34
CA ASN A 603 -11.39 -47.12 3.43
C ASN A 603 -12.08 -47.59 4.71
N PHE A 604 -12.46 -46.65 5.56
CA PHE A 604 -13.31 -46.82 6.74
C PHE A 604 -14.70 -46.19 6.56
N GLY A 605 -14.85 -45.29 5.59
CA GLY A 605 -16.09 -44.57 5.27
C GLY A 605 -16.76 -45.10 4.00
N ARG A 606 -17.14 -44.18 3.10
CA ARG A 606 -17.81 -44.51 1.84
C ARG A 606 -16.95 -44.18 0.63
N VAL A 607 -16.79 -45.15 -0.28
CA VAL A 607 -16.25 -44.94 -1.64
C VAL A 607 -17.35 -45.20 -2.65
N ALA A 608 -17.52 -44.32 -3.64
CA ALA A 608 -18.55 -44.44 -4.66
C ALA A 608 -17.98 -44.29 -6.08
N LEU A 609 -18.34 -45.23 -6.95
CA LEU A 609 -17.97 -45.24 -8.35
C LEU A 609 -19.23 -45.10 -9.20
N SER A 610 -19.25 -44.11 -10.08
CA SER A 610 -20.29 -43.91 -11.08
C SER A 610 -20.24 -44.99 -12.16
N ALA A 611 -21.35 -45.22 -12.88
CA ALA A 611 -21.48 -46.33 -13.82
C ALA A 611 -20.47 -46.35 -14.99
N ASP A 612 -19.87 -45.20 -15.31
CA ASP A 612 -18.86 -45.04 -16.35
C ASP A 612 -17.49 -44.66 -15.77
N SER A 613 -17.23 -45.00 -14.49
CA SER A 613 -15.96 -44.71 -13.81
C SER A 613 -15.17 -45.97 -13.48
N THR A 614 -13.85 -45.84 -13.54
CA THR A 614 -12.89 -46.87 -13.16
C THR A 614 -11.99 -46.35 -12.04
N TYR A 615 -11.76 -47.20 -11.03
CA TYR A 615 -10.67 -47.04 -10.07
C TYR A 615 -9.59 -48.08 -10.39
N LEU A 616 -8.47 -47.63 -10.95
CA LEU A 616 -7.33 -48.47 -11.26
C LEU A 616 -6.33 -48.49 -10.08
N VAL A 617 -5.97 -49.68 -9.63
CA VAL A 617 -4.95 -49.91 -8.59
C VAL A 617 -3.77 -50.65 -9.21
N ALA A 618 -2.65 -49.95 -9.36
CA ALA A 618 -1.40 -50.47 -9.91
C ALA A 618 -0.30 -50.44 -8.86
N ALA A 619 0.28 -51.62 -8.57
CA ALA A 619 1.29 -51.84 -7.53
C ALA A 619 0.93 -51.41 -6.09
N GLY A 620 -0.28 -50.90 -5.87
CA GLY A 620 -0.78 -50.41 -4.57
C GLY A 620 -1.83 -51.30 -3.94
N SER A 621 -2.45 -50.83 -2.86
CA SER A 621 -3.51 -51.55 -2.16
C SER A 621 -4.75 -50.69 -1.95
N PHE A 622 -5.92 -51.32 -2.00
CA PHE A 622 -7.19 -50.77 -1.56
C PHE A 622 -7.81 -51.71 -0.53
N THR A 623 -7.97 -51.24 0.70
CA THR A 623 -8.56 -52.01 1.80
C THR A 623 -9.92 -51.44 2.17
N ASN A 624 -10.98 -52.23 1.99
CA ASN A 624 -12.31 -51.87 2.49
C ASN A 624 -12.52 -52.45 3.89
N SER A 625 -12.52 -51.61 4.91
CA SER A 625 -12.59 -52.05 6.30
C SER A 625 -13.98 -52.57 6.70
N ARG A 626 -14.04 -53.31 7.81
CA ARG A 626 -15.30 -53.73 8.44
C ARG A 626 -16.11 -52.49 8.86
N GLY A 627 -17.31 -52.37 8.29
CA GLY A 627 -18.21 -51.21 8.49
C GLY A 627 -18.09 -50.10 7.45
N ALA A 628 -17.12 -50.18 6.53
CA ALA A 628 -17.02 -49.27 5.38
C ALA A 628 -17.97 -49.70 4.25
N GLN A 629 -18.19 -48.82 3.28
CA GLN A 629 -19.03 -49.08 2.11
C GLN A 629 -18.25 -48.81 0.80
N ILE A 630 -18.37 -49.74 -0.15
CA ILE A 630 -18.13 -49.50 -1.58
C ILE A 630 -19.49 -49.42 -2.27
N SER A 631 -19.72 -48.35 -3.04
CA SER A 631 -20.94 -48.13 -3.82
C SER A 631 -20.59 -48.13 -5.30
N SER A 632 -20.87 -49.22 -6.01
CA SER A 632 -20.65 -49.33 -7.45
C SER A 632 -21.97 -49.13 -8.19
N GLN A 633 -22.10 -48.03 -8.93
CA GLN A 633 -23.34 -47.74 -9.64
C GLN A 633 -23.45 -48.57 -10.93
N ILE A 634 -24.65 -49.08 -11.21
CA ILE A 634 -24.96 -49.84 -12.42
C ILE A 634 -25.84 -48.99 -13.35
N GLY A 635 -25.30 -48.61 -14.51
CA GLY A 635 -26.00 -47.83 -15.54
C GLY A 635 -26.46 -48.66 -16.75
N GLY A 636 -26.10 -49.93 -16.81
CA GLY A 636 -26.43 -50.81 -17.93
C GLY A 636 -25.69 -52.15 -17.86
N PRO A 637 -25.89 -53.06 -18.82
CA PRO A 637 -25.31 -54.41 -18.79
C PRO A 637 -23.77 -54.43 -18.89
N LYS A 638 -23.17 -53.34 -19.37
CA LYS A 638 -21.71 -53.15 -19.49
C LYS A 638 -21.23 -51.84 -18.84
N LYS A 639 -22.10 -51.17 -18.09
CA LYS A 639 -21.83 -49.87 -17.48
C LYS A 639 -21.97 -50.03 -15.98
N VAL A 640 -20.84 -50.28 -15.34
CA VAL A 640 -20.75 -50.45 -13.89
C VAL A 640 -19.49 -49.73 -13.40
N GLY A 641 -19.60 -49.06 -12.25
CA GLY A 641 -18.43 -48.49 -11.60
C GLY A 641 -17.49 -49.60 -11.16
N GLN A 642 -16.28 -49.64 -11.72
CA GLN A 642 -15.42 -50.83 -11.61
C GLN A 642 -14.07 -50.52 -10.99
N PHE A 643 -13.47 -51.52 -10.37
CA PHE A 643 -12.05 -51.55 -10.03
C PHE A 643 -11.27 -52.31 -11.11
N ILE A 644 -10.05 -51.86 -11.40
CA ILE A 644 -9.09 -52.60 -12.22
C ILE A 644 -7.83 -52.80 -11.38
N LEU A 645 -7.42 -54.05 -11.20
CA LEU A 645 -6.21 -54.39 -10.46
C LEU A 645 -5.16 -54.90 -11.45
N THR A 646 -4.10 -54.11 -11.64
CA THR A 646 -2.98 -54.53 -12.50
C THR A 646 -1.90 -55.24 -11.68
N VAL A 647 -0.79 -55.62 -12.30
CA VAL A 647 0.31 -56.33 -11.63
C VAL A 647 0.72 -55.62 -10.33
N GLY A 648 0.68 -56.36 -9.21
CA GLY A 648 1.00 -55.84 -7.88
C GLY A 648 -0.14 -55.09 -7.17
N GLY A 649 -1.26 -54.81 -7.86
CA GLY A 649 -2.45 -54.22 -7.26
C GLY A 649 -3.22 -55.22 -6.39
N LEU A 650 -3.71 -54.77 -5.23
CA LEU A 650 -4.50 -55.57 -4.29
C LEU A 650 -5.79 -54.84 -3.91
N LEU A 651 -6.93 -55.54 -3.97
CA LEU A 651 -8.17 -55.13 -3.31
C LEU A 651 -8.51 -56.12 -2.20
N THR A 652 -8.66 -55.62 -0.97
CA THR A 652 -9.15 -56.40 0.17
C THR A 652 -10.58 -55.99 0.49
N ALA A 653 -11.52 -56.89 0.23
CA ALA A 653 -12.93 -56.67 0.49
C ALA A 653 -13.29 -56.94 1.96
N GLY A 654 -14.11 -56.04 2.49
CA GLY A 654 -14.74 -56.09 3.80
C GLY A 654 -16.00 -55.23 3.76
N GLY A 655 -16.67 -55.03 4.90
CA GLY A 655 -17.78 -54.07 4.98
C GLY A 655 -18.95 -54.36 4.04
N THR A 656 -19.57 -53.33 3.48
CA THR A 656 -20.79 -53.43 2.65
C THR A 656 -20.51 -53.06 1.20
N LEU A 657 -21.04 -53.86 0.27
CA LEU A 657 -21.19 -53.49 -1.13
C LEU A 657 -22.58 -52.89 -1.36
N SER A 658 -22.66 -51.78 -2.08
CA SER A 658 -23.91 -51.16 -2.54
C SER A 658 -23.90 -51.07 -4.06
N LEU A 659 -25.04 -51.37 -4.67
CA LEU A 659 -25.19 -51.47 -6.13
C LEU A 659 -26.37 -50.63 -6.63
N PRO A 660 -26.34 -49.29 -6.46
CA PRO A 660 -27.42 -48.44 -6.93
C PRO A 660 -27.53 -48.50 -8.46
N THR A 661 -28.74 -48.54 -9.00
CA THR A 661 -28.97 -48.44 -10.45
C THR A 661 -29.20 -46.99 -10.87
N VAL A 662 -28.76 -46.62 -12.07
CA VAL A 662 -29.17 -45.36 -12.71
C VAL A 662 -30.68 -45.40 -12.94
N ALA A 663 -31.34 -44.25 -12.76
CA ALA A 663 -32.79 -44.13 -12.90
C ALA A 663 -33.29 -44.78 -14.21
N GLY A 664 -34.27 -45.69 -14.10
CA GLY A 664 -34.86 -46.41 -15.22
C GLY A 664 -34.18 -47.73 -15.58
N TYR A 665 -32.98 -48.02 -15.07
CA TYR A 665 -32.33 -49.31 -15.32
C TYR A 665 -32.75 -50.37 -14.29
N ARG A 666 -33.19 -51.52 -14.81
CA ARG A 666 -33.45 -52.74 -14.03
C ARG A 666 -32.59 -53.87 -14.61
N PRO A 667 -31.63 -54.41 -13.85
CA PRO A 667 -30.87 -55.58 -14.28
C PRO A 667 -31.77 -56.75 -14.66
N ALA A 668 -31.45 -57.46 -15.73
CA ALA A 668 -32.11 -58.72 -16.04
C ALA A 668 -31.61 -59.80 -15.06
N GLN A 669 -32.47 -60.75 -14.68
CA GLN A 669 -32.06 -61.88 -13.85
C GLN A 669 -30.85 -62.60 -14.48
N ARG A 670 -29.91 -63.03 -13.63
CA ARG A 670 -28.68 -63.74 -14.01
C ARG A 670 -27.69 -62.88 -14.82
N THR A 671 -27.87 -61.56 -14.83
CA THR A 671 -26.85 -60.66 -15.39
C THR A 671 -25.67 -60.60 -14.43
N ILE A 672 -24.48 -60.85 -14.96
CA ILE A 672 -23.22 -60.73 -14.21
C ILE A 672 -22.62 -59.36 -14.52
N PHE A 673 -22.30 -58.61 -13.47
CA PHE A 673 -21.59 -57.33 -13.56
C PHE A 673 -20.15 -57.52 -13.04
N PRO A 674 -19.12 -57.30 -13.87
CA PRO A 674 -17.74 -57.36 -13.42
C PRO A 674 -17.44 -56.11 -12.57
N LEU A 675 -17.23 -56.30 -11.26
CA LEU A 675 -16.94 -55.20 -10.34
C LEU A 675 -15.44 -54.96 -10.19
N VAL A 676 -14.64 -56.01 -10.32
CA VAL A 676 -13.18 -55.96 -10.18
C VAL A 676 -12.56 -56.75 -11.30
N LEU A 677 -11.85 -56.10 -12.23
CA LEU A 677 -11.06 -56.78 -13.26
C LEU A 677 -9.67 -57.10 -12.73
N LEU A 678 -9.20 -58.34 -12.95
CA LEU A 678 -7.94 -58.87 -12.43
C LEU A 678 -6.85 -58.87 -13.52
N GLY A 679 -6.45 -57.70 -14.00
CA GLY A 679 -5.37 -57.52 -14.99
C GLY A 679 -3.95 -57.83 -14.48
N GLY A 680 -3.79 -58.91 -13.70
CA GLY A 680 -2.54 -59.28 -13.03
C GLY A 680 -2.50 -58.94 -11.53
N GLY A 681 -3.52 -58.25 -11.02
CA GLY A 681 -3.70 -57.96 -9.59
C GLY A 681 -4.41 -59.07 -8.83
N ARG A 682 -4.63 -58.85 -7.52
CA ARG A 682 -5.24 -59.81 -6.59
C ARG A 682 -6.46 -59.23 -5.89
N TYR A 683 -7.52 -60.03 -5.80
CA TYR A 683 -8.66 -59.78 -4.93
C TYR A 683 -8.58 -60.69 -3.71
N SER A 684 -8.97 -60.19 -2.53
CA SER A 684 -9.03 -60.98 -1.31
C SER A 684 -10.14 -60.51 -0.39
N GLY A 685 -10.52 -61.33 0.60
CA GLY A 685 -11.57 -60.99 1.58
C GLY A 685 -12.99 -61.18 1.04
N THR A 686 -13.98 -60.76 1.84
CA THR A 686 -15.41 -60.88 1.51
C THR A 686 -16.18 -59.67 2.03
N PHE A 687 -17.18 -59.23 1.27
CA PHE A 687 -18.15 -58.26 1.78
C PHE A 687 -19.01 -58.92 2.84
N SER A 688 -19.17 -58.26 3.98
CA SER A 688 -20.07 -58.70 5.05
C SER A 688 -21.55 -58.52 4.70
N SER A 689 -21.86 -57.67 3.71
CA SER A 689 -23.22 -57.46 3.21
C SER A 689 -23.19 -57.11 1.72
N VAL A 690 -24.12 -57.68 0.98
CA VAL A 690 -24.39 -57.44 -0.45
C VAL A 690 -25.90 -57.17 -0.59
N PRO A 691 -26.36 -56.25 -1.46
CA PRO A 691 -27.77 -55.88 -1.53
C PRO A 691 -28.66 -57.06 -1.93
N HIS A 692 -29.90 -57.10 -1.40
CA HIS A 692 -30.88 -58.11 -1.77
C HIS A 692 -31.11 -58.15 -3.29
N GLY A 693 -31.17 -59.36 -3.85
CA GLY A 693 -31.24 -59.58 -5.29
C GLY A 693 -29.87 -59.63 -5.97
N PHE A 694 -28.75 -59.47 -5.25
CA PHE A 694 -27.43 -59.73 -5.78
C PHE A 694 -26.68 -60.78 -4.96
N SER A 695 -25.82 -61.56 -5.62
CA SER A 695 -24.86 -62.46 -5.00
C SER A 695 -23.48 -62.28 -5.61
N MET A 696 -22.42 -62.37 -4.80
CA MET A 696 -21.05 -62.37 -5.30
C MET A 696 -20.83 -63.53 -6.28
N ASP A 697 -20.18 -63.25 -7.40
CA ASP A 697 -19.72 -64.26 -8.36
C ASP A 697 -18.20 -64.25 -8.43
N LEU A 698 -17.59 -65.29 -7.85
CA LEU A 698 -16.15 -65.54 -7.87
C LEU A 698 -15.74 -66.51 -8.99
N LYS A 699 -16.69 -67.08 -9.75
CA LYS A 699 -16.35 -68.01 -10.85
C LYS A 699 -15.60 -67.29 -11.98
N GLY A 700 -15.82 -65.98 -12.09
CA GLY A 700 -15.12 -65.08 -13.01
C GLY A 700 -13.61 -65.00 -12.82
N GLU A 701 -13.05 -65.44 -11.67
CA GLU A 701 -11.60 -65.41 -11.45
C GLU A 701 -10.83 -66.33 -12.40
N SER A 702 -11.52 -67.35 -12.93
CA SER A 702 -11.00 -68.28 -13.95
C SER A 702 -11.34 -67.89 -15.39
N ALA A 703 -12.07 -66.78 -15.59
CA ALA A 703 -12.46 -66.30 -16.92
C ALA A 703 -11.30 -65.61 -17.66
N SER A 704 -11.52 -65.28 -18.94
CA SER A 704 -10.60 -64.49 -19.75
C SER A 704 -11.34 -63.30 -20.37
N PRO A 705 -11.09 -62.05 -19.92
CA PRO A 705 -10.22 -61.69 -18.79
C PRO A 705 -10.80 -62.11 -17.42
N PRO A 706 -9.95 -62.37 -16.42
CA PRO A 706 -10.40 -62.74 -15.08
C PRO A 706 -11.01 -61.56 -14.31
N PHE A 707 -12.06 -61.82 -13.53
CA PHE A 707 -12.79 -60.79 -12.77
C PHE A 707 -13.48 -61.33 -11.51
N VAL A 708 -13.78 -60.45 -10.58
CA VAL A 708 -14.76 -60.67 -9.49
C VAL A 708 -15.99 -59.83 -9.77
N GLY A 709 -17.16 -60.47 -9.74
CA GLY A 709 -18.41 -59.83 -10.12
C GLY A 709 -19.55 -60.03 -9.12
N VAL A 710 -20.73 -59.57 -9.52
CA VAL A 710 -22.00 -59.84 -8.85
C VAL A 710 -23.03 -60.29 -9.88
N SER A 711 -23.82 -61.30 -9.53
CA SER A 711 -24.99 -61.73 -10.30
C SER A 711 -26.25 -61.12 -9.69
N PHE A 712 -27.13 -60.58 -10.54
CA PHE A 712 -28.51 -60.23 -10.18
C PHE A 712 -29.46 -61.43 -10.26
#